data_AF-A0A8T6LPT5-F1
#
_entry.id   AF-A0A8T6LPT5-F1
#
_cell.length_a   1.000
_cell.length_b   1.000
_cell.length_c   1.000
_cell.angle_alpha   90.00
_cell.angle_beta   90.00
_cell.angle_gamma   90.00
#
_symmetry.space_group_name_H-M   'P 1'
#
loop_
_entity.id
_entity.type
_entity.pdbx_description
1 polymer ?
#
loop_
_entity_poly.entity_id
_entity_poly.type
_entity_poly.pdbx_seq_one_letter_code
_entity_poly.pdbx_strand_id
1 'polypeptide(L)'
;RSTSLLEAGDTTAAHGLLRPAREDDARDPHIAFALGTLLARTAPLGETDFRQRMEAEALLEEAYEGLHEDAGVLLEMALLRRRQFMRVDSRRILERTVASEGSRAVEPRVLAQSHFVLARILTEEMEDFEHLVFLPAGWRRDGSLGTDEYAGSTRCPAGVQAFCLNYTEPGTFNGQLARAGRASDRDVDYPPRIEAHYRAALSYVPDHPQAARGLLALLHRQGRFEDMATEAQRLAEVNPDDPYAHIFLGLAFYEALDWTAARNAFDTGLALMPSAERAPYDNVSYLLNEEDAAEYQRLEPGNAREYERILWAKSDPLFLIPENERAMEHIARVTHAELAFGDPERRLPGWSSDRGQVLIRYGLPANIWMLRQDGTGTGLGGAAQRAGASATGRWIFWNYRLEVPSFVFHRELGYSRVGFDFDANTGQYLRQVSETEATTTFESRAVNRWTEIPAQIARFRGAAPGQVEVLAFLRADPDSFNLFEGDSVRVGMFLFNRSYEDSASVAHAVRAEDTGNVLFTFELPRGTFEYSLEGLAAESRVAARNRGTITAIPVRRVGLSTSDLVLAGGVIPRVEQPGGWRDFAIGASRDLVFDADDDIHVYMEIYGLTTDFMGSSEYTVEVTLQDAERRSVGARLLRSLGNLIGGADGDLAVRFVRNVEPVDGVVPEYFSVSADEAGEGAHRLIIAITDRTTGASVSVERELTIRRPEDDPR
;
A
#
# COMPACT_ATOMS: atom_id res chain seq x y z
N ARG A 1 -15.71 29.73 39.74
CA ARG A 1 -15.57 28.32 40.20
C ARG A 1 -16.22 27.35 39.21
N SER A 2 -17.50 27.52 38.87
CA SER A 2 -18.18 26.72 37.84
C SER A 2 -17.45 26.72 36.50
N THR A 3 -16.96 27.87 36.02
CA THR A 3 -16.15 27.97 34.79
C THR A 3 -14.95 27.03 34.78
N SER A 4 -14.17 27.01 35.87
CA SER A 4 -13.01 26.12 36.00
C SER A 4 -13.40 24.63 36.05
N LEU A 5 -14.56 24.29 36.62
CA LEU A 5 -15.08 22.92 36.59
C LEU A 5 -15.52 22.51 35.17
N LEU A 6 -16.15 23.43 34.43
CA LEU A 6 -16.53 23.21 33.04
C LEU A 6 -15.31 23.02 32.13
N GLU A 7 -14.26 23.83 32.33
CA GLU A 7 -12.97 23.67 31.64
C GLU A 7 -12.29 22.33 31.98
N ALA A 8 -12.44 21.85 33.21
CA ALA A 8 -11.95 20.54 33.64
C ALA A 8 -12.87 19.37 33.22
N GLY A 9 -14.00 19.64 32.55
CA GLY A 9 -14.96 18.61 32.13
C GLY A 9 -15.85 18.03 33.24
N ASP A 10 -15.76 18.55 34.47
CA ASP A 10 -16.61 18.16 35.60
C ASP A 10 -17.98 18.84 35.54
N THR A 11 -18.75 18.40 34.56
CA THR A 11 -20.08 18.91 34.26
C THR A 11 -21.09 18.67 35.40
N THR A 12 -20.90 17.60 36.18
CA THR A 12 -21.76 17.28 37.33
C THR A 12 -21.53 18.25 38.49
N ALA A 13 -20.27 18.51 38.87
CA ALA A 13 -19.99 19.50 39.91
C ALA A 13 -20.34 20.93 39.47
N ALA A 14 -20.13 21.27 38.20
CA ALA A 14 -20.56 22.54 37.65
C ALA A 14 -22.09 22.70 37.74
N HIS A 15 -22.85 21.67 37.38
CA HIS A 15 -24.31 21.64 37.49
C HIS A 15 -24.79 21.86 38.93
N GLY A 16 -24.17 21.14 39.88
CA GLY A 16 -24.48 21.24 41.31
C GLY A 16 -24.18 22.60 41.94
N LEU A 17 -23.33 23.42 41.32
CA LEU A 17 -23.10 24.81 41.74
C LEU A 17 -24.04 25.79 41.04
N LEU A 18 -24.27 25.62 39.74
CA LEU A 18 -25.02 26.58 38.93
C LEU A 18 -26.52 26.53 39.19
N ARG A 19 -27.08 25.35 39.51
CA ARG A 19 -28.51 25.20 39.72
C ARG A 19 -29.01 25.89 41.01
N PRO A 20 -28.38 25.70 42.18
CA PRO A 20 -28.74 26.45 43.39
C PRO A 20 -28.49 27.96 43.23
N ALA A 21 -27.37 28.34 42.60
CA ALA A 21 -27.08 29.75 42.34
C ALA A 21 -28.17 30.42 41.47
N ARG A 22 -28.75 29.67 40.53
CA ARG A 22 -29.86 30.13 39.70
C ARG A 22 -31.18 30.22 40.47
N GLU A 23 -31.39 29.37 41.47
CA GLU A 23 -32.56 29.46 42.37
C GLU A 23 -32.45 30.69 43.30
N ASP A 24 -31.24 31.01 43.76
CA ASP A 24 -30.96 32.17 44.62
C ASP A 24 -31.03 33.50 43.86
N ASP A 25 -30.50 33.55 42.62
CA ASP A 25 -30.58 34.73 41.74
C ASP A 25 -31.07 34.35 40.32
N ALA A 26 -32.39 34.37 40.19
CA ALA A 26 -33.10 34.01 38.96
C ALA A 26 -33.03 35.06 37.85
N ARG A 27 -32.32 36.19 38.01
CA ARG A 27 -32.20 37.24 36.97
C ARG A 27 -30.77 37.60 36.63
N ASP A 28 -29.78 37.00 37.27
CA ASP A 28 -28.37 37.21 36.91
C ASP A 28 -28.07 36.60 35.52
N PRO A 29 -27.73 37.44 34.52
CA PRO A 29 -27.49 36.96 33.16
C PRO A 29 -26.18 36.16 33.03
N HIS A 30 -25.21 36.31 33.93
CA HIS A 30 -23.99 35.51 33.95
C HIS A 30 -24.26 34.09 34.45
N ILE A 31 -25.14 33.93 35.45
CA ILE A 31 -25.60 32.61 35.91
C ILE A 31 -26.41 31.93 34.82
N ALA A 32 -27.30 32.68 34.15
CA ALA A 32 -28.06 32.18 33.00
C ALA A 32 -27.12 31.71 31.88
N PHE A 33 -26.11 32.51 31.52
CA PHE A 33 -25.12 32.14 30.51
C PHE A 33 -24.36 30.86 30.87
N ALA A 34 -23.82 30.77 32.09
CA ALA A 34 -23.02 29.63 32.52
C ALA A 34 -23.85 28.33 32.61
N LEU A 35 -25.08 28.40 33.12
CA LEU A 35 -25.99 27.25 33.16
C LEU A 35 -26.50 26.87 31.78
N GLY A 36 -26.89 27.84 30.95
CA GLY A 36 -27.29 27.63 29.56
C GLY A 36 -26.20 26.95 28.74
N THR A 37 -24.96 27.42 28.86
CA THR A 37 -23.77 26.81 28.23
C THR A 37 -23.57 25.36 28.66
N LEU A 38 -23.61 25.09 29.96
CA LEU A 38 -23.48 23.72 30.49
C LEU A 38 -24.56 22.80 29.92
N LEU A 39 -25.83 23.23 29.93
CA LEU A 39 -26.94 22.45 29.43
C LEU A 39 -26.86 22.25 27.90
N ALA A 40 -26.48 23.28 27.14
CA ALA A 40 -26.28 23.19 25.71
C ALA A 40 -25.18 22.20 25.33
N ARG A 41 -24.06 22.21 26.07
CA ARG A 41 -22.90 21.34 25.85
C ARG A 41 -23.12 19.89 26.29
N THR A 42 -24.00 19.65 27.25
CA THR A 42 -24.32 18.30 27.76
C THR A 42 -25.58 17.70 27.17
N ALA A 43 -26.41 18.50 26.49
CA ALA A 43 -27.66 18.02 25.92
C ALA A 43 -27.47 16.80 25.00
N PRO A 44 -28.30 15.76 25.08
CA PRO A 44 -28.17 14.61 24.19
C PRO A 44 -28.31 15.04 22.72
N LEU A 45 -27.66 14.31 21.81
CA LEU A 45 -27.77 14.50 20.36
C LEU A 45 -29.02 13.81 19.76
N GLY A 46 -29.77 13.06 20.59
CA GLY A 46 -30.96 12.33 20.15
C GLY A 46 -32.09 13.27 19.72
N GLU A 47 -32.84 12.86 18.69
CA GLU A 47 -33.97 13.63 18.16
C GLU A 47 -35.12 13.77 19.17
N THR A 48 -35.27 12.83 20.10
CA THR A 48 -36.43 12.73 21.00
C THR A 48 -36.27 13.41 22.35
N ASP A 49 -35.06 13.79 22.75
CA ASP A 49 -34.79 14.45 24.05
C ASP A 49 -34.47 15.93 23.85
N PHE A 50 -35.52 16.75 23.83
CA PHE A 50 -35.45 18.19 23.53
C PHE A 50 -35.51 19.07 24.78
N ARG A 51 -35.91 18.54 25.95
CA ARG A 51 -36.22 19.36 27.12
C ARG A 51 -34.99 20.15 27.61
N GLN A 52 -33.84 19.50 27.66
CA GLN A 52 -32.60 20.15 28.07
C GLN A 52 -32.13 21.21 27.07
N ARG A 53 -32.35 21.00 25.77
CA ARG A 53 -32.02 21.98 24.72
C ARG A 53 -32.92 23.20 24.80
N MET A 54 -34.21 23.01 25.05
CA MET A 54 -35.17 24.12 25.26
C MET A 54 -34.82 24.94 26.51
N GLU A 55 -34.42 24.28 27.61
CA GLU A 55 -33.97 24.97 28.83
C GLU A 55 -32.69 25.77 28.56
N ALA A 56 -31.72 25.16 27.88
CA ALA A 56 -30.48 25.84 27.49
C ALA A 56 -30.75 27.06 26.61
N GLU A 57 -31.64 26.92 25.63
CA GLU A 57 -32.04 27.99 24.72
C GLU A 57 -32.64 29.18 25.46
N ALA A 58 -33.63 28.94 26.34
CA ALA A 58 -34.26 30.00 27.12
C ALA A 58 -33.24 30.74 28.01
N LEU A 59 -32.30 30.01 28.63
CA LEU A 59 -31.25 30.61 29.46
C LEU A 59 -30.24 31.43 28.64
N LEU A 60 -29.90 30.97 27.44
CA LEU A 60 -28.99 31.69 26.55
C LEU A 60 -29.66 32.94 25.94
N GLU A 61 -30.97 32.89 25.65
CA GLU A 61 -31.74 34.07 25.21
C GLU A 61 -31.82 35.12 26.32
N GLU A 62 -32.09 34.73 27.57
CA GLU A 62 -32.05 35.64 28.72
C GLU A 62 -30.66 36.26 28.91
N ALA A 63 -29.61 35.45 28.80
CA ALA A 63 -28.24 35.93 28.88
C ALA A 63 -27.93 36.93 27.74
N TYR A 64 -28.42 36.68 26.53
CA TYR A 64 -28.21 37.55 25.37
C TYR A 64 -28.82 38.94 25.59
N GLU A 65 -30.03 39.00 26.17
CA GLU A 65 -30.68 40.25 26.53
C GLU A 65 -29.93 41.00 27.64
N GLY A 66 -29.50 40.28 28.69
CA GLY A 66 -28.81 40.88 29.83
C GLY A 66 -27.36 41.32 29.57
N LEU A 67 -26.66 40.61 28.68
CA LEU A 67 -25.24 40.84 28.35
C LEU A 67 -25.03 41.66 27.07
N HIS A 68 -26.09 42.26 26.52
CA HIS A 68 -26.01 43.26 25.44
C HIS A 68 -25.32 42.73 24.16
N GLU A 69 -25.78 41.57 23.69
CA GLU A 69 -25.24 40.90 22.50
C GLU A 69 -23.77 40.48 22.61
N ASP A 70 -23.37 40.00 23.78
CA ASP A 70 -22.05 39.42 24.01
C ASP A 70 -21.75 38.29 23.00
N ALA A 71 -20.55 38.36 22.40
CA ALA A 71 -20.13 37.43 21.35
C ALA A 71 -19.99 35.98 21.84
N GLY A 72 -19.65 35.78 23.12
CA GLY A 72 -19.60 34.47 23.74
C GLY A 72 -20.98 33.84 23.86
N VAL A 73 -22.01 34.64 24.19
CA VAL A 73 -23.41 34.18 24.19
C VAL A 73 -23.85 33.77 22.78
N LEU A 74 -23.54 34.60 21.76
CA LEU A 74 -23.86 34.28 20.36
C LEU A 74 -23.19 32.98 19.89
N LEU A 75 -21.92 32.75 20.28
CA LEU A 75 -21.22 31.50 19.97
C LEU A 75 -21.94 30.29 20.57
N GLU A 76 -22.30 30.31 21.86
CA GLU A 76 -22.99 29.18 22.50
C GLU A 76 -24.39 28.96 21.92
N MET A 77 -25.11 30.03 21.58
CA MET A 77 -26.38 29.92 20.85
C MET A 77 -26.18 29.25 19.49
N ALA A 78 -25.15 29.65 18.72
CA ALA A 78 -24.87 29.03 17.43
C ALA A 78 -24.49 27.56 17.56
N LEU A 79 -23.70 27.19 18.56
CA LEU A 79 -23.35 25.79 18.86
C LEU A 79 -24.61 24.98 19.20
N LEU A 80 -25.52 25.54 20.00
CA LEU A 80 -26.80 24.91 20.32
C LEU A 80 -27.67 24.72 19.06
N ARG A 81 -27.76 25.73 18.18
CA ARG A 81 -28.48 25.63 16.90
C ARG A 81 -27.90 24.52 16.01
N ARG A 82 -26.57 24.42 15.92
CA ARG A 82 -25.91 23.33 15.17
C ARG A 82 -26.24 21.96 15.78
N ARG A 83 -26.23 21.85 17.11
CA ARG A 83 -26.64 20.62 17.83
C ARG A 83 -28.11 20.24 17.61
N GLN A 84 -28.96 21.22 17.31
CA GLN A 84 -30.37 21.06 16.93
C GLN A 84 -30.56 20.87 15.41
N PHE A 85 -29.48 20.63 14.64
CA PHE A 85 -29.48 20.49 13.18
C PHE A 85 -29.93 21.74 12.40
N MET A 86 -29.94 22.91 13.04
CA MET A 86 -30.27 24.21 12.42
C MET A 86 -29.01 24.91 11.93
N ARG A 87 -28.33 24.31 10.94
CA ARG A 87 -27.04 24.81 10.40
C ARG A 87 -27.14 26.22 9.81
N VAL A 88 -28.25 26.55 9.14
CA VAL A 88 -28.46 27.88 8.53
C VAL A 88 -28.53 28.97 9.61
N ASP A 89 -29.28 28.72 10.69
CA ASP A 89 -29.36 29.66 11.80
C ASP A 89 -28.04 29.77 12.55
N SER A 90 -27.38 28.63 12.81
CA SER A 90 -26.04 28.60 13.40
C SER A 90 -25.05 29.45 12.59
N ARG A 91 -24.97 29.23 11.27
CA ARG A 91 -24.10 29.98 10.36
C ARG A 91 -24.42 31.47 10.39
N ARG A 92 -25.69 31.85 10.28
CA ARG A 92 -26.12 33.26 10.31
C ARG A 92 -25.71 33.96 11.62
N ILE A 93 -25.85 33.27 12.76
CA ILE A 93 -25.42 33.81 14.06
C ILE A 93 -23.91 34.01 14.06
N LEU A 94 -23.13 33.02 13.64
CA LEU A 94 -21.67 33.09 13.63
C LEU A 94 -21.12 34.14 12.67
N GLU A 95 -21.70 34.26 11.47
CA GLU A 95 -21.37 35.31 10.49
C GLU A 95 -21.57 36.70 11.10
N ARG A 96 -22.65 36.90 11.88
CA ARG A 96 -22.88 38.14 12.62
C ARG A 96 -21.83 38.35 13.72
N THR A 97 -21.46 37.30 14.44
CA THR A 97 -20.43 37.35 15.49
C THR A 97 -19.08 37.81 14.92
N VAL A 98 -18.59 37.17 13.86
CA VAL A 98 -17.27 37.51 13.28
C VAL A 98 -17.29 38.87 12.57
N ALA A 99 -18.41 39.29 11.98
CA ALA A 99 -18.56 40.62 11.39
C ALA A 99 -18.49 41.76 12.42
N SER A 100 -18.74 41.47 13.71
CA SER A 100 -18.76 42.48 14.77
C SER A 100 -17.37 42.88 15.30
N GLU A 101 -16.31 42.15 14.93
CA GLU A 101 -14.93 42.37 15.38
C GLU A 101 -14.43 43.81 15.17
N GLY A 102 -14.78 44.43 14.03
CA GLY A 102 -14.38 45.82 13.73
C GLY A 102 -15.12 46.88 14.55
N SER A 103 -16.15 46.49 15.31
CA SER A 103 -17.08 47.39 16.00
C SER A 103 -17.08 47.26 17.53
N ARG A 104 -16.67 46.10 18.07
CA ARG A 104 -16.62 45.81 19.52
C ARG A 104 -15.44 44.88 19.83
N ALA A 105 -14.89 45.00 21.04
CA ALA A 105 -13.83 44.09 21.49
C ALA A 105 -14.42 42.69 21.75
N VAL A 106 -13.94 41.68 21.03
CA VAL A 106 -14.33 40.27 21.20
C VAL A 106 -13.11 39.48 21.65
N GLU A 107 -13.30 38.53 22.57
CA GLU A 107 -12.21 37.67 23.03
C GLU A 107 -11.66 36.81 21.86
N PRO A 108 -10.33 36.75 21.65
CA PRO A 108 -9.74 35.98 20.55
C PRO A 108 -10.20 34.51 20.49
N ARG A 109 -10.40 33.87 21.65
CA ARG A 109 -10.90 32.48 21.73
C ARG A 109 -12.31 32.32 21.16
N VAL A 110 -13.19 33.31 21.36
CA VAL A 110 -14.55 33.31 20.83
C VAL A 110 -14.53 33.48 19.31
N LEU A 111 -13.68 34.37 18.79
CA LEU A 111 -13.47 34.54 17.35
C LEU A 111 -12.89 33.27 16.72
N ALA A 112 -11.86 32.69 17.33
CA ALA A 112 -11.24 31.47 16.86
C ALA A 112 -12.26 30.33 16.75
N GLN A 113 -13.04 30.10 17.81
CA GLN A 113 -14.06 29.07 17.82
C GLN A 113 -15.18 29.35 16.82
N SER A 114 -15.58 30.61 16.66
CA SER A 114 -16.62 31.00 15.70
C SER A 114 -16.20 30.75 14.25
N HIS A 115 -14.98 31.14 13.88
CA HIS A 115 -14.39 30.84 12.59
C HIS A 115 -14.24 29.32 12.36
N PHE A 116 -13.77 28.56 13.36
CA PHE A 116 -13.69 27.11 13.26
C PHE A 116 -15.05 26.46 12.97
N VAL A 117 -16.11 26.85 13.71
CA VAL A 117 -17.46 26.28 13.51
C VAL A 117 -18.03 26.67 12.14
N LEU A 118 -17.79 27.89 11.66
CA LEU A 118 -18.14 28.30 10.29
C LEU A 118 -17.46 27.43 9.24
N ALA A 119 -16.16 27.21 9.37
CA ALA A 119 -15.41 26.32 8.46
C ALA A 119 -15.99 24.90 8.46
N ARG A 120 -16.35 24.37 9.64
CA ARG A 120 -17.00 23.06 9.77
C ARG A 120 -18.36 22.99 9.09
N ILE A 121 -19.22 24.00 9.26
CA ILE A 121 -20.52 24.05 8.58
C ILE A 121 -20.33 24.07 7.07
N LEU A 122 -19.43 24.91 6.55
CA LEU A 122 -19.15 24.98 5.12
C LEU A 122 -18.53 23.68 4.57
N THR A 123 -17.70 23.00 5.38
CA THR A 123 -17.16 21.67 5.02
C THR A 123 -18.28 20.65 4.91
N GLU A 124 -19.21 20.64 5.87
CA GLU A 124 -20.35 19.71 5.85
C GLU A 124 -21.29 20.00 4.67
N GLU A 125 -21.52 21.26 4.33
CA GLU A 125 -22.28 21.67 3.14
C GLU A 125 -21.59 21.22 1.84
N MET A 126 -20.27 21.39 1.73
CA MET A 126 -19.50 20.91 0.59
C MET A 126 -19.64 19.39 0.44
N GLU A 127 -19.40 18.63 1.51
CA GLU A 127 -19.48 17.17 1.53
C GLU A 127 -20.89 16.62 1.25
N ASP A 128 -21.95 17.41 1.42
CA ASP A 128 -23.34 17.01 1.12
C ASP A 128 -23.63 16.94 -0.40
N PHE A 129 -22.77 17.56 -1.22
CA PHE A 129 -22.88 17.63 -2.68
C PHE A 129 -21.61 17.17 -3.41
N GLU A 130 -20.49 17.07 -2.71
CA GLU A 130 -19.25 16.54 -3.27
C GLU A 130 -19.49 15.12 -3.80
N HIS A 131 -18.98 14.86 -5.02
CA HIS A 131 -19.17 13.60 -5.74
C HIS A 131 -20.60 13.23 -6.13
N LEU A 132 -21.59 14.11 -5.93
CA LEU A 132 -22.96 13.87 -6.36
C LEU A 132 -23.01 13.70 -7.87
N VAL A 133 -23.69 12.66 -8.36
CA VAL A 133 -23.92 12.44 -9.79
C VAL A 133 -25.41 12.41 -10.10
N PHE A 134 -25.77 12.91 -11.29
CA PHE A 134 -27.12 12.73 -11.82
C PHE A 134 -27.23 11.35 -12.45
N LEU A 135 -28.26 10.59 -12.08
CA LEU A 135 -28.53 9.31 -12.74
C LEU A 135 -28.82 9.53 -14.23
N PRO A 136 -28.18 8.79 -15.16
CA PRO A 136 -28.42 8.92 -16.59
C PRO A 136 -29.88 8.67 -16.97
N ALA A 137 -30.38 9.34 -18.01
CA ALA A 137 -31.77 9.22 -18.51
C ALA A 137 -32.19 7.79 -18.98
N GLY A 138 -31.27 6.82 -18.97
CA GLY A 138 -31.49 5.40 -19.32
C GLY A 138 -31.77 4.45 -18.14
N TRP A 139 -31.69 4.91 -16.89
CA TRP A 139 -32.12 4.12 -15.73
C TRP A 139 -33.66 4.02 -15.73
N ARG A 140 -34.22 2.90 -16.21
CA ARG A 140 -35.67 2.73 -16.28
C ARG A 140 -36.24 2.54 -14.87
N ARG A 141 -37.45 3.09 -14.62
CA ARG A 141 -38.19 2.92 -13.36
C ARG A 141 -38.47 1.46 -12.98
N ASP A 142 -38.37 0.53 -13.94
CA ASP A 142 -38.57 -0.91 -13.74
C ASP A 142 -37.32 -1.68 -13.27
N GLY A 143 -36.15 -1.03 -13.24
CA GLY A 143 -34.89 -1.63 -12.79
C GLY A 143 -34.02 -2.24 -13.86
N SER A 144 -34.35 -2.02 -15.13
CA SER A 144 -33.47 -2.32 -16.25
C SER A 144 -32.60 -1.12 -16.66
N LEU A 145 -31.37 -1.42 -17.07
CA LEU A 145 -30.47 -0.46 -17.71
C LEU A 145 -30.87 -0.37 -19.19
N GLY A 146 -31.51 0.74 -19.56
CA GLY A 146 -32.06 0.95 -20.89
C GLY A 146 -31.02 1.32 -21.93
N THR A 147 -30.43 0.32 -22.57
CA THR A 147 -30.01 0.34 -23.98
C THR A 147 -30.23 -1.05 -24.55
N ASP A 148 -30.87 -1.17 -25.72
CA ASP A 148 -31.29 -2.44 -26.36
C ASP A 148 -30.12 -3.42 -26.68
N GLU A 149 -28.88 -3.07 -26.34
CA GLU A 149 -27.67 -3.84 -26.62
C GLU A 149 -27.32 -4.86 -25.52
N TYR A 150 -27.91 -4.77 -24.33
CA TYR A 150 -27.63 -5.67 -23.19
C TYR A 150 -28.89 -6.41 -22.71
N ALA A 151 -29.60 -7.04 -23.65
CA ALA A 151 -30.79 -7.86 -23.42
C ALA A 151 -30.46 -9.24 -22.79
N GLY A 152 -29.77 -9.24 -21.64
CA GLY A 152 -29.53 -10.42 -20.80
C GLY A 152 -29.72 -10.17 -19.30
N SER A 153 -30.24 -8.99 -18.91
CA SER A 153 -30.07 -8.41 -17.57
C SER A 153 -30.87 -9.11 -16.46
N THR A 154 -30.20 -9.29 -15.32
CA THR A 154 -30.82 -9.61 -14.04
C THR A 154 -31.95 -8.63 -13.71
N ARG A 155 -33.18 -9.10 -13.45
CA ARG A 155 -34.30 -8.23 -13.05
C ARG A 155 -34.12 -7.79 -11.60
N CYS A 156 -33.48 -6.65 -11.39
CA CYS A 156 -33.38 -6.03 -10.07
C CYS A 156 -34.70 -5.36 -9.64
N PRO A 157 -35.21 -5.60 -8.42
CA PRO A 157 -36.44 -4.97 -7.95
C PRO A 157 -36.34 -3.44 -7.94
N ALA A 158 -37.41 -2.77 -8.38
CA ALA A 158 -37.57 -1.33 -8.19
C ALA A 158 -37.56 -1.01 -6.70
N GLY A 159 -36.51 -0.31 -6.23
CA GLY A 159 -36.21 -0.32 -4.80
C GLY A 159 -34.74 -0.15 -4.51
N VAL A 160 -34.03 -1.11 -5.06
CA VAL A 160 -32.69 -1.51 -4.63
C VAL A 160 -31.80 -1.70 -5.85
N GLN A 161 -32.16 -1.10 -6.98
CA GLN A 161 -31.52 -1.29 -8.28
C GLN A 161 -30.03 -0.97 -8.22
N ALA A 162 -29.65 0.13 -7.57
CA ALA A 162 -28.25 0.50 -7.40
C ALA A 162 -27.46 -0.56 -6.61
N PHE A 163 -28.00 -1.05 -5.49
CA PHE A 163 -27.36 -2.12 -4.71
C PHE A 163 -27.32 -3.44 -5.48
N CYS A 164 -28.46 -3.86 -6.03
CA CYS A 164 -28.57 -5.10 -6.80
C CYS A 164 -27.57 -5.10 -7.96
N LEU A 165 -27.55 -4.06 -8.79
CA LEU A 165 -26.62 -3.93 -9.91
C LEU A 165 -25.16 -3.83 -9.45
N ASN A 166 -24.87 -3.16 -8.34
CA ASN A 166 -23.53 -3.12 -7.76
C ASN A 166 -22.99 -4.52 -7.43
N TYR A 167 -23.84 -5.49 -7.07
CA TYR A 167 -23.41 -6.86 -6.78
C TYR A 167 -23.55 -7.83 -7.94
N THR A 168 -24.64 -7.74 -8.70
CA THR A 168 -24.95 -8.69 -9.76
C THR A 168 -24.24 -8.35 -11.06
N GLU A 169 -24.04 -7.06 -11.34
CA GLU A 169 -23.44 -6.55 -12.58
C GLU A 169 -22.53 -5.32 -12.31
N PRO A 170 -21.53 -5.42 -11.41
CA PRO A 170 -20.69 -4.29 -10.96
C PRO A 170 -20.03 -3.51 -12.09
N GLY A 171 -19.47 -4.20 -13.09
CA GLY A 171 -18.85 -3.59 -14.28
C GLY A 171 -19.80 -2.65 -15.01
N THR A 172 -21.04 -3.09 -15.22
CA THR A 172 -22.07 -2.29 -15.88
C THR A 172 -22.49 -1.11 -15.01
N PHE A 173 -22.74 -1.33 -13.72
CA PHE A 173 -23.13 -0.29 -12.78
C PHE A 173 -22.08 0.82 -12.65
N ASN A 174 -20.84 0.44 -12.34
CA ASN A 174 -19.71 1.36 -12.18
C ASN A 174 -19.39 2.07 -13.50
N GLY A 175 -19.45 1.35 -14.63
CA GLY A 175 -19.27 1.93 -15.96
C GLY A 175 -20.32 3.00 -16.31
N GLN A 176 -21.54 2.89 -15.80
CA GLN A 176 -22.55 3.93 -15.98
C GLN A 176 -22.34 5.13 -15.07
N LEU A 177 -21.97 4.92 -13.81
CA LEU A 177 -21.62 6.02 -12.89
C LEU A 177 -20.41 6.81 -13.40
N ALA A 178 -19.42 6.14 -13.99
CA ALA A 178 -18.26 6.79 -14.61
C ALA A 178 -18.63 7.72 -15.79
N ARG A 179 -19.75 7.46 -16.47
CA ARG A 179 -20.27 8.30 -17.58
C ARG A 179 -21.29 9.33 -17.11
N ALA A 180 -21.72 9.27 -15.84
CA ALA A 180 -22.71 10.19 -15.30
C ALA A 180 -22.10 11.59 -15.11
N GLY A 181 -22.89 12.63 -15.43
CA GLY A 181 -22.50 14.00 -15.15
C GLY A 181 -22.50 14.27 -13.64
N ARG A 182 -21.41 14.83 -13.11
CA ARG A 182 -21.38 15.31 -11.72
C ARG A 182 -22.37 16.46 -11.55
N ALA A 183 -23.17 16.37 -10.51
CA ALA A 183 -24.05 17.42 -10.05
C ALA A 183 -23.22 18.46 -9.29
N SER A 184 -22.47 19.29 -10.02
CA SER A 184 -21.79 20.43 -9.40
C SER A 184 -22.81 21.51 -9.06
N ASP A 185 -22.85 21.96 -7.80
CA ASP A 185 -23.38 23.28 -7.45
C ASP A 185 -22.41 24.31 -8.05
N ARG A 186 -22.64 24.72 -9.32
CA ARG A 186 -21.66 25.48 -10.13
C ARG A 186 -21.32 26.88 -9.59
N ASP A 187 -21.98 27.33 -8.52
CA ASP A 187 -21.96 28.74 -8.11
C ASP A 187 -21.31 28.99 -6.73
N VAL A 188 -20.89 27.96 -5.96
CA VAL A 188 -20.25 28.17 -4.64
C VAL A 188 -18.87 27.51 -4.58
N ASP A 189 -17.84 28.34 -4.58
CA ASP A 189 -16.46 27.92 -4.32
C ASP A 189 -16.24 27.75 -2.80
N TYR A 190 -16.61 26.58 -2.27
CA TYR A 190 -16.49 26.25 -0.85
C TYR A 190 -15.04 26.25 -0.34
N PRO A 191 -14.05 25.62 -1.01
CA PRO A 191 -12.73 25.43 -0.42
C PRO A 191 -12.00 26.71 0.01
N PRO A 192 -11.93 27.80 -0.80
CA PRO A 192 -11.27 29.03 -0.35
C PRO A 192 -11.97 29.67 0.85
N ARG A 193 -13.31 29.56 0.94
CA ARG A 193 -14.06 30.07 2.10
C ARG A 193 -13.77 29.26 3.36
N ILE A 194 -13.75 27.93 3.23
CA ILE A 194 -13.41 27.03 4.34
C ILE A 194 -11.97 27.33 4.82
N GLU A 195 -11.01 27.43 3.90
CA GLU A 195 -9.61 27.73 4.20
C GLU A 195 -9.47 29.07 4.93
N ALA A 196 -10.13 30.12 4.44
CA ALA A 196 -10.10 31.45 5.04
C ALA A 196 -10.58 31.43 6.50
N HIS A 197 -11.65 30.68 6.80
CA HIS A 197 -12.13 30.54 8.17
C HIS A 197 -11.16 29.73 9.05
N TYR A 198 -10.58 28.62 8.58
CA TYR A 198 -9.58 27.91 9.39
C TYR A 198 -8.33 28.75 9.67
N ARG A 199 -7.80 29.46 8.65
CA ARG A 199 -6.65 30.36 8.82
C ARG A 199 -6.97 31.50 9.79
N ALA A 200 -8.17 32.08 9.71
CA ALA A 200 -8.61 33.10 10.67
C ALA A 200 -8.69 32.54 12.10
N ALA A 201 -9.22 31.32 12.29
CA ALA A 201 -9.23 30.69 13.61
C ALA A 201 -7.81 30.55 14.18
N LEU A 202 -6.87 30.12 13.34
CA LEU A 202 -5.46 29.95 13.69
C LEU A 202 -4.70 31.27 13.86
N SER A 203 -5.17 32.39 13.31
CA SER A 203 -4.56 33.71 13.58
C SER A 203 -4.93 34.27 14.95
N TYR A 204 -6.10 33.89 15.49
CA TYR A 204 -6.49 34.27 16.85
C TYR A 204 -5.92 33.32 17.90
N VAL A 205 -5.90 32.01 17.61
CA VAL A 205 -5.40 30.96 18.50
C VAL A 205 -4.50 30.02 17.68
N PRO A 206 -3.18 30.27 17.62
CA PRO A 206 -2.25 29.48 16.79
C PRO A 206 -2.20 27.99 17.09
N ASP A 207 -2.49 27.60 18.34
CA ASP A 207 -2.50 26.22 18.82
C ASP A 207 -3.91 25.60 18.83
N HIS A 208 -4.89 26.15 18.07
CA HIS A 208 -6.24 25.61 17.99
C HIS A 208 -6.24 24.24 17.26
N PRO A 209 -6.38 23.11 17.98
CA PRO A 209 -6.03 21.81 17.42
C PRO A 209 -7.05 21.35 16.36
N GLN A 210 -8.34 21.66 16.54
CA GLN A 210 -9.35 21.25 15.58
C GLN A 210 -9.35 22.13 14.32
N ALA A 211 -9.00 23.42 14.44
CA ALA A 211 -8.83 24.29 13.27
C ALA A 211 -7.61 23.89 12.43
N ALA A 212 -6.49 23.57 13.08
CA ALA A 212 -5.29 23.07 12.40
C ALA A 212 -5.58 21.76 11.65
N ARG A 213 -6.21 20.78 12.32
CA ARG A 213 -6.64 19.52 11.70
C ARG A 213 -7.60 19.75 10.53
N GLY A 214 -8.57 20.65 10.68
CA GLY A 214 -9.52 20.98 9.64
C GLY A 214 -8.86 21.58 8.39
N LEU A 215 -7.86 22.45 8.57
CA LEU A 215 -7.07 23.02 7.48
C LEU A 215 -6.25 21.94 6.78
N LEU A 216 -5.54 21.08 7.53
CA LEU A 216 -4.76 19.98 6.98
C LEU A 216 -5.63 18.99 6.20
N ALA A 217 -6.81 18.66 6.72
CA ALA A 217 -7.79 17.81 6.03
C ALA A 217 -8.28 18.44 4.71
N LEU A 218 -8.48 19.76 4.68
CA LEU A 218 -8.86 20.48 3.47
C LEU A 218 -7.73 20.46 2.43
N LEU A 219 -6.49 20.76 2.83
CA LEU A 219 -5.32 20.77 1.96
C LEU A 219 -5.03 19.38 1.38
N HIS A 220 -5.13 18.33 2.20
CA HIS A 220 -5.00 16.94 1.78
C HIS A 220 -6.05 16.59 0.71
N ARG A 221 -7.33 16.91 0.95
CA ARG A 221 -8.43 16.69 0.00
C ARG A 221 -8.25 17.44 -1.32
N GLN A 222 -7.59 18.60 -1.31
CA GLN A 222 -7.27 19.38 -2.52
C GLN A 222 -5.99 18.91 -3.24
N GLY A 223 -5.26 17.93 -2.70
CA GLY A 223 -3.96 17.50 -3.23
C GLY A 223 -2.85 18.55 -3.07
N ARG A 224 -3.05 19.57 -2.21
CA ARG A 224 -2.08 20.64 -1.96
C ARG A 224 -1.08 20.22 -0.88
N PHE A 225 -0.29 19.19 -1.17
CA PHE A 225 0.58 18.53 -0.19
C PHE A 225 1.75 19.40 0.29
N GLU A 226 2.30 20.27 -0.57
CA GLU A 226 3.35 21.22 -0.17
C GLU A 226 2.84 22.26 0.84
N ASP A 227 1.63 22.79 0.61
CA ASP A 227 0.96 23.70 1.56
C ASP A 227 0.62 22.96 2.87
N MET A 228 0.19 21.70 2.77
CA MET A 228 -0.08 20.84 3.92
C MET A 228 1.19 20.62 4.75
N ALA A 229 2.33 20.34 4.12
CA ALA A 229 3.61 20.16 4.79
C ALA A 229 4.05 21.44 5.52
N THR A 230 3.89 22.60 4.88
CA THR A 230 4.19 23.91 5.47
C THR A 230 3.34 24.15 6.73
N GLU A 231 2.04 23.88 6.66
CA GLU A 231 1.14 24.11 7.80
C GLU A 231 1.35 23.07 8.93
N ALA A 232 1.59 21.80 8.59
CA ALA A 232 1.89 20.76 9.57
C ALA A 232 3.22 21.02 10.28
N GLN A 233 4.23 21.54 9.57
CA GLN A 233 5.49 21.99 10.15
C GLN A 233 5.27 23.13 11.15
N ARG A 234 4.44 24.14 10.79
CA ARG A 234 4.06 25.22 11.72
C ARG A 234 3.37 24.69 12.97
N LEU A 235 2.49 23.70 12.83
CA LEU A 235 1.82 23.06 13.97
C LEU A 235 2.84 22.36 14.90
N ALA A 236 3.80 21.63 14.31
CA ALA A 236 4.87 20.97 15.07
C ALA A 236 5.82 21.98 15.75
N GLU A 237 6.01 23.17 15.20
CA GLU A 237 6.77 24.25 15.84
C GLU A 237 6.02 24.89 17.01
N VAL A 238 4.71 25.07 16.87
CA VAL A 238 3.85 25.63 17.93
C VAL A 238 3.71 24.65 19.10
N ASN A 239 3.57 23.35 18.81
CA ASN A 239 3.47 22.30 19.82
C ASN A 239 4.37 21.10 19.49
N PRO A 240 5.67 21.15 19.85
CA PRO A 240 6.63 20.10 19.52
C PRO A 240 6.33 18.74 20.15
N ASP A 241 5.58 18.71 21.25
CA ASP A 241 5.25 17.49 21.98
C ASP A 241 3.89 16.89 21.55
N ASP A 242 3.16 17.50 20.60
CA ASP A 242 1.93 16.93 20.06
C ASP A 242 2.24 15.83 19.03
N PRO A 243 1.94 14.55 19.31
CA PRO A 243 2.20 13.47 18.37
C PRO A 243 1.47 13.66 17.03
N TYR A 244 0.28 14.27 17.03
CA TYR A 244 -0.50 14.44 15.81
C TYR A 244 0.11 15.48 14.86
N ALA A 245 0.81 16.49 15.39
CA ALA A 245 1.52 17.46 14.57
C ALA A 245 2.56 16.78 13.68
N HIS A 246 3.34 15.88 14.26
CA HIS A 246 4.36 15.10 13.55
C HIS A 246 3.77 14.03 12.64
N ILE A 247 2.71 13.34 13.07
CA ILE A 247 2.04 12.34 12.23
C ILE A 247 1.41 12.97 10.97
N PHE A 248 0.76 14.13 11.08
CA PHE A 248 0.22 14.82 9.90
C PHE A 248 1.32 15.40 9.01
N LEU A 249 2.45 15.83 9.58
CA LEU A 249 3.62 16.22 8.81
C LEU A 249 4.19 15.02 8.02
N GLY A 250 4.26 13.85 8.64
CA GLY A 250 4.64 12.61 7.97
C GLY A 250 3.71 12.25 6.81
N LEU A 251 2.40 12.40 7.00
CA LEU A 251 1.42 12.22 5.91
C LEU A 251 1.66 13.22 4.78
N ALA A 252 1.92 14.49 5.08
CA ALA A 252 2.18 15.49 4.06
C ALA A 252 3.44 15.19 3.23
N PHE A 253 4.55 14.79 3.88
CA PHE A 253 5.76 14.36 3.18
C PHE A 253 5.56 13.06 2.39
N TYR A 254 4.80 12.11 2.94
CA TYR A 254 4.46 10.86 2.25
C TYR A 254 3.70 11.14 0.95
N GLU A 255 2.72 12.04 1.00
CA GLU A 255 1.95 12.45 -0.17
C GLU A 255 2.80 13.23 -1.20
N ALA A 256 3.80 13.99 -0.71
CA ALA A 256 4.79 14.68 -1.52
C ALA A 256 5.92 13.77 -2.04
N LEU A 257 5.90 12.47 -1.74
CA LEU A 257 6.91 11.46 -2.12
C LEU A 257 8.31 11.70 -1.52
N ASP A 258 8.42 12.47 -0.43
CA ASP A 258 9.66 12.59 0.35
C ASP A 258 9.68 11.51 1.44
N TRP A 259 10.11 10.31 1.05
CA TRP A 259 10.06 9.10 1.89
C TRP A 259 10.87 9.23 3.18
N THR A 260 12.07 9.81 3.11
CA THR A 260 12.95 9.96 4.26
C THR A 260 12.37 10.95 5.27
N ALA A 261 11.87 12.12 4.82
CA ALA A 261 11.22 13.06 5.72
C ALA A 261 9.90 12.51 6.28
N ALA A 262 9.11 11.79 5.46
CA ALA A 262 7.90 11.12 5.91
C ALA A 262 8.18 10.12 7.03
N ARG A 263 9.18 9.24 6.84
CA ARG A 263 9.58 8.25 7.84
C ARG A 263 9.98 8.91 9.15
N ASN A 264 10.85 9.92 9.10
CA ASN A 264 11.32 10.62 10.29
C ASN A 264 10.18 11.28 11.08
N ALA A 265 9.25 11.94 10.38
CA ALA A 265 8.11 12.60 11.00
C ALA A 265 7.12 11.57 11.60
N PHE A 266 6.84 10.48 10.87
CA PHE A 266 6.04 9.37 11.41
C PHE A 266 6.67 8.75 12.67
N ASP A 267 7.97 8.46 12.64
CA ASP A 267 8.68 7.89 13.79
C ASP A 267 8.63 8.82 15.02
N THR A 268 8.80 10.13 14.80
CA THR A 268 8.69 11.13 15.86
C THR A 268 7.28 11.15 16.45
N GLY A 269 6.26 11.19 15.60
CA GLY A 269 4.87 11.18 16.04
C GLY A 269 4.48 9.91 16.81
N LEU A 270 4.86 8.73 16.30
CA LEU A 270 4.59 7.44 16.95
C LEU A 270 5.38 7.26 18.26
N ALA A 271 6.54 7.91 18.43
CA ALA A 271 7.31 7.88 19.67
C ALA A 271 6.70 8.76 20.77
N LEU A 272 6.10 9.89 20.40
CA LEU A 272 5.39 10.80 21.32
C LEU A 272 3.98 10.29 21.68
N MET A 273 3.40 9.42 20.86
CA MET A 273 2.01 9.00 20.98
C MET A 273 1.78 8.05 22.19
N PRO A 274 0.73 8.30 23.01
CA PRO A 274 0.32 7.35 24.04
C PRO A 274 -0.02 5.98 23.45
N SER A 275 0.29 4.89 24.18
CA SER A 275 0.14 3.52 23.66
C SER A 275 -1.27 3.19 23.16
N ALA A 276 -2.31 3.73 23.80
CA ALA A 276 -3.70 3.52 23.37
C ALA A 276 -4.02 4.19 22.03
N GLU A 277 -3.42 5.34 21.75
CA GLU A 277 -3.60 6.07 20.48
C GLU A 277 -2.70 5.52 19.38
N ARG A 278 -1.55 4.94 19.76
CA ARG A 278 -0.60 4.27 18.86
C ARG A 278 -1.10 2.91 18.36
N ALA A 279 -1.87 2.20 19.17
CA ALA A 279 -2.39 0.87 18.87
C ALA A 279 -2.92 0.65 17.43
N PRO A 280 -3.73 1.54 16.82
CA PRO A 280 -4.19 1.38 15.43
C PRO A 280 -3.08 1.42 14.38
N TYR A 281 -1.95 2.09 14.64
CA TYR A 281 -0.79 2.18 13.74
C TYR A 281 0.10 0.94 13.78
N ASP A 282 0.18 0.28 14.95
CA ASP A 282 0.92 -0.97 15.10
C ASP A 282 0.06 -2.19 14.70
N ASN A 283 -1.27 -2.03 14.57
CA ASN A 283 -2.18 -3.14 14.35
C ASN A 283 -2.21 -3.62 12.89
N VAL A 284 -1.44 -4.66 12.58
CA VAL A 284 -1.41 -5.29 11.26
C VAL A 284 -2.65 -6.13 10.93
N SER A 285 -3.57 -6.39 11.88
CA SER A 285 -4.71 -7.28 11.64
C SER A 285 -5.63 -6.80 10.52
N TYR A 286 -5.66 -5.48 10.24
CA TYR A 286 -6.42 -4.91 9.14
C TYR A 286 -5.96 -5.40 7.76
N LEU A 287 -4.70 -5.84 7.67
CA LEU A 287 -4.06 -6.30 6.43
C LEU A 287 -4.19 -7.81 6.22
N LEU A 288 -4.61 -8.54 7.24
CA LEU A 288 -4.67 -9.99 7.24
C LEU A 288 -6.07 -10.48 6.81
N ASN A 289 -6.16 -11.71 6.33
CA ASN A 289 -7.46 -12.39 6.23
C ASN A 289 -7.98 -12.74 7.64
N GLU A 290 -9.23 -13.21 7.74
CA GLU A 290 -9.87 -13.49 9.04
C GLU A 290 -9.10 -14.55 9.85
N GLU A 291 -8.61 -15.61 9.20
CA GLU A 291 -7.89 -16.71 9.85
C GLU A 291 -6.56 -16.23 10.43
N ASP A 292 -5.74 -15.56 9.60
CA ASP A 292 -4.44 -15.00 9.97
C ASP A 292 -4.59 -13.91 11.04
N ALA A 293 -5.62 -13.06 10.95
CA ALA A 293 -5.91 -12.04 11.95
C ALA A 293 -6.26 -12.67 13.31
N ALA A 294 -7.09 -13.72 13.31
CA ALA A 294 -7.45 -14.43 14.52
C ALA A 294 -6.26 -15.19 15.13
N GLU A 295 -5.34 -15.71 14.32
CA GLU A 295 -4.08 -16.29 14.80
C GLU A 295 -3.16 -15.22 15.40
N TYR A 296 -2.93 -14.13 14.67
CA TYR A 296 -2.10 -13.00 15.11
C TYR A 296 -2.57 -12.44 16.47
N GLN A 297 -3.88 -12.26 16.65
CA GLN A 297 -4.45 -11.76 17.91
C GLN A 297 -4.27 -12.71 19.11
N ARG A 298 -3.98 -13.99 18.87
CA ARG A 298 -3.69 -14.99 19.92
C ARG A 298 -2.21 -15.08 20.27
N LEU A 299 -1.33 -14.38 19.56
CA LEU A 299 0.10 -14.40 19.81
C LEU A 299 0.45 -13.65 21.10
N GLU A 300 1.41 -14.20 21.84
CA GLU A 300 2.06 -13.48 22.93
C GLU A 300 2.76 -12.21 22.39
N PRO A 301 2.86 -11.12 23.16
CA PRO A 301 3.39 -9.84 22.66
C PRO A 301 4.78 -9.91 22.00
N GLY A 302 5.66 -10.82 22.45
CA GLY A 302 6.97 -11.03 21.83
C GLY A 302 6.88 -11.68 20.44
N ASN A 303 5.95 -12.64 20.27
CA ASN A 303 5.72 -13.31 19.00
C ASN A 303 4.97 -12.41 18.02
N ALA A 304 4.05 -11.56 18.50
CA ALA A 304 3.36 -10.57 17.68
C ALA A 304 4.33 -9.58 17.03
N ARG A 305 5.29 -9.02 17.79
CA ARG A 305 6.31 -8.11 17.25
C ARG A 305 7.19 -8.77 16.19
N GLU A 306 7.58 -10.01 16.40
CA GLU A 306 8.38 -10.75 15.42
C GLU A 306 7.55 -11.06 14.16
N TYR A 307 6.28 -11.42 14.31
CA TYR A 307 5.34 -11.59 13.21
C TYR A 307 5.21 -10.29 12.39
N GLU A 308 4.97 -9.15 13.04
CA GLU A 308 4.88 -7.83 12.42
C GLU A 308 6.17 -7.47 11.66
N ARG A 309 7.34 -7.66 12.27
CA ARG A 309 8.64 -7.38 11.65
C ARG A 309 8.82 -8.18 10.35
N ILE A 310 8.52 -9.48 10.40
CA ILE A 310 8.61 -10.36 9.23
C ILE A 310 7.57 -9.98 8.17
N LEU A 311 6.33 -9.66 8.59
CA LEU A 311 5.26 -9.22 7.71
C LEU A 311 5.70 -7.98 6.92
N TRP A 312 6.21 -6.95 7.60
CA TRP A 312 6.65 -5.72 6.95
C TRP A 312 7.84 -5.95 6.03
N ALA A 313 8.85 -6.70 6.46
CA ALA A 313 10.00 -7.04 5.62
C ALA A 313 9.61 -7.80 4.35
N LYS A 314 8.66 -8.75 4.45
CA LYS A 314 8.10 -9.48 3.30
C LYS A 314 7.29 -8.59 2.36
N SER A 315 6.56 -7.64 2.95
CA SER A 315 5.67 -6.74 2.22
C SER A 315 6.39 -5.55 1.60
N ASP A 316 7.70 -5.41 1.85
CA ASP A 316 8.52 -4.36 1.24
C ASP A 316 8.52 -4.50 -0.28
N PRO A 317 8.12 -3.47 -1.04
CA PRO A 317 8.12 -3.52 -2.49
C PRO A 317 9.53 -3.61 -3.08
N LEU A 318 10.47 -2.81 -2.57
CA LEU A 318 11.83 -2.67 -3.08
C LEU A 318 12.77 -2.32 -1.94
N PHE A 319 13.68 -3.23 -1.60
CA PHE A 319 14.76 -2.97 -0.64
C PHE A 319 15.80 -1.96 -1.15
N LEU A 320 15.78 -1.63 -2.45
CA LEU A 320 16.54 -0.49 -2.99
C LEU A 320 16.08 0.87 -2.44
N ILE A 321 14.86 0.96 -1.93
CA ILE A 321 14.35 2.11 -1.19
C ILE A 321 14.56 1.80 0.29
N PRO A 322 15.41 2.57 1.02
CA PRO A 322 15.73 2.25 2.41
C PRO A 322 14.51 2.22 3.33
N GLU A 323 13.54 3.09 3.08
CA GLU A 323 12.30 3.19 3.83
C GLU A 323 11.25 2.22 3.27
N ASN A 324 10.76 1.32 4.12
CA ASN A 324 9.69 0.37 3.75
C ASN A 324 8.39 1.11 3.43
N GLU A 325 8.15 1.31 2.13
CA GLU A 325 7.01 2.08 1.62
C GLU A 325 5.67 1.50 2.03
N ARG A 326 5.57 0.17 2.09
CA ARG A 326 4.31 -0.50 2.47
C ARG A 326 3.95 -0.26 3.93
N ALA A 327 4.94 -0.25 4.83
CA ALA A 327 4.74 0.08 6.23
C ALA A 327 4.38 1.56 6.41
N MET A 328 5.04 2.47 5.68
CA MET A 328 4.70 3.90 5.70
C MET A 328 3.29 4.15 5.16
N GLU A 329 2.87 3.47 4.09
CA GLU A 329 1.50 3.55 3.57
C GLU A 329 0.47 3.16 4.63
N HIS A 330 0.75 2.12 5.43
CA HIS A 330 -0.18 1.74 6.50
C HIS A 330 -0.36 2.87 7.52
N ILE A 331 0.75 3.48 7.96
CA ILE A 331 0.72 4.64 8.85
C ILE A 331 -0.06 5.78 8.18
N ALA A 332 0.26 6.12 6.93
CA ALA A 332 -0.40 7.16 6.16
C ALA A 332 -1.91 6.94 6.05
N ARG A 333 -2.36 5.70 5.83
CA ARG A 333 -3.80 5.35 5.77
C ARG A 333 -4.49 5.50 7.12
N VAL A 334 -3.87 5.06 8.22
CA VAL A 334 -4.44 5.27 9.56
C VAL A 334 -4.52 6.77 9.86
N THR A 335 -3.47 7.53 9.53
CA THR A 335 -3.46 8.99 9.67
C THR A 335 -4.54 9.66 8.83
N HIS A 336 -4.72 9.25 7.57
CA HIS A 336 -5.76 9.76 6.70
C HIS A 336 -7.14 9.48 7.31
N ALA A 337 -7.38 8.25 7.78
CA ALA A 337 -8.65 7.89 8.39
C ALA A 337 -8.94 8.78 9.61
N GLU A 338 -7.95 8.99 10.48
CA GLU A 338 -8.05 9.92 11.61
C GLU A 338 -8.35 11.36 11.19
N LEU A 339 -7.67 11.84 10.15
CA LEU A 339 -7.81 13.21 9.65
C LEU A 339 -9.17 13.45 8.99
N ALA A 340 -9.69 12.46 8.25
CA ALA A 340 -10.84 12.63 7.37
C ALA A 340 -12.18 12.12 7.95
N PHE A 341 -12.15 11.09 8.82
CA PHE A 341 -13.37 10.35 9.20
C PHE A 341 -13.68 10.35 10.71
N GLY A 342 -12.92 11.07 11.52
CA GLY A 342 -13.20 11.22 12.95
C GLY A 342 -14.43 12.10 13.22
N ASP A 343 -15.16 11.80 14.30
CA ASP A 343 -16.24 12.62 14.84
C ASP A 343 -15.98 12.91 16.34
N PRO A 344 -15.34 14.05 16.66
CA PRO A 344 -15.04 14.43 18.04
C PRO A 344 -16.27 14.60 18.92
N GLU A 345 -17.41 15.04 18.36
CA GLU A 345 -18.64 15.27 19.14
C GLU A 345 -19.23 13.96 19.68
N ARG A 346 -19.00 12.87 18.94
CA ARG A 346 -19.42 11.52 19.31
C ARG A 346 -18.31 10.66 19.90
N ARG A 347 -17.09 11.22 20.05
CA ARG A 347 -15.89 10.50 20.50
C ARG A 347 -15.61 9.27 19.63
N LEU A 348 -15.77 9.40 18.33
CA LEU A 348 -15.49 8.35 17.35
C LEU A 348 -14.18 8.66 16.62
N PRO A 349 -13.08 7.93 16.88
CA PRO A 349 -11.85 8.02 16.10
C PRO A 349 -12.08 7.62 14.65
N GLY A 350 -11.38 8.27 13.73
CA GLY A 350 -11.55 8.07 12.29
C GLY A 350 -11.12 6.67 11.82
N TRP A 351 -10.04 6.12 12.37
CA TRP A 351 -9.55 4.76 12.09
C TRP A 351 -10.60 3.69 12.43
N SER A 352 -11.44 3.95 13.43
CA SER A 352 -12.46 3.01 13.89
C SER A 352 -13.76 3.08 13.08
N SER A 353 -13.94 4.15 12.29
CA SER A 353 -15.11 4.34 11.44
C SER A 353 -15.17 3.31 10.30
N ASP A 354 -16.37 3.04 9.79
CA ASP A 354 -16.57 2.09 8.68
C ASP A 354 -15.71 2.46 7.45
N ARG A 355 -15.67 3.76 7.10
CA ARG A 355 -14.81 4.27 6.02
C ARG A 355 -13.32 4.18 6.35
N GLY A 356 -12.95 4.42 7.60
CA GLY A 356 -11.57 4.32 8.07
C GLY A 356 -11.02 2.91 7.94
N GLN A 357 -11.78 1.89 8.38
CA GLN A 357 -11.37 0.50 8.26
C GLN A 357 -11.22 0.05 6.80
N VAL A 358 -12.16 0.45 5.94
CA VAL A 358 -12.05 0.21 4.48
C VAL A 358 -10.80 0.90 3.91
N LEU A 359 -10.54 2.15 4.27
CA LEU A 359 -9.37 2.89 3.80
C LEU A 359 -8.05 2.29 4.29
N ILE A 360 -7.96 1.83 5.55
CA ILE A 360 -6.75 1.20 6.09
C ILE A 360 -6.40 -0.07 5.30
N ARG A 361 -7.41 -0.88 4.97
CA ARG A 361 -7.23 -2.15 4.25
C ARG A 361 -6.97 -1.97 2.75
N TYR A 362 -7.74 -1.12 2.07
CA TYR A 362 -7.74 -1.01 0.60
C TYR A 362 -7.09 0.28 0.07
N GLY A 363 -6.86 1.28 0.91
CA GLY A 363 -6.33 2.58 0.50
C GLY A 363 -7.43 3.52 0.03
N LEU A 364 -7.07 4.49 -0.81
CA LEU A 364 -8.05 5.39 -1.39
C LEU A 364 -8.79 4.72 -2.56
N PRO A 365 -10.12 4.87 -2.68
CA PRO A 365 -10.86 4.35 -3.82
C PRO A 365 -10.46 5.10 -5.10
N ALA A 366 -10.41 4.38 -6.22
CA ALA A 366 -10.17 4.97 -7.53
C ALA A 366 -11.28 5.98 -7.91
N ASN A 367 -12.52 5.70 -7.51
CA ASN A 367 -13.65 6.60 -7.72
C ASN A 367 -14.59 6.65 -6.51
N ILE A 368 -15.11 7.85 -6.27
CA ILE A 368 -16.21 8.09 -5.33
C ILE A 368 -17.38 8.67 -6.11
N TRP A 369 -18.56 8.06 -5.94
CA TRP A 369 -19.82 8.53 -6.47
C TRP A 369 -20.84 8.66 -5.36
N MET A 370 -21.67 9.71 -5.45
CA MET A 370 -22.76 9.92 -4.52
C MET A 370 -24.09 9.98 -5.26
N LEU A 371 -25.10 9.28 -4.74
CA LEU A 371 -26.46 9.25 -5.26
C LEU A 371 -27.43 9.80 -4.22
N ARG A 372 -28.46 10.53 -4.67
CA ARG A 372 -29.56 10.95 -3.80
C ARG A 372 -30.43 9.76 -3.43
N GLN A 373 -30.93 9.75 -2.19
CA GLN A 373 -31.87 8.74 -1.72
C GLN A 373 -33.32 8.99 -2.20
N ASP A 374 -33.68 10.21 -2.62
CA ASP A 374 -35.04 10.53 -3.01
C ASP A 374 -35.42 10.08 -4.43
N GLY A 375 -36.36 9.13 -4.50
CA GLY A 375 -37.44 9.24 -5.48
C GLY A 375 -37.18 8.77 -6.92
N THR A 376 -36.27 7.84 -7.19
CA THR A 376 -36.24 7.13 -8.50
C THR A 376 -37.46 6.24 -8.78
N GLY A 377 -38.51 6.26 -7.94
CA GLY A 377 -39.51 5.19 -7.92
C GLY A 377 -38.91 3.87 -7.41
N THR A 378 -37.76 3.94 -6.75
CA THR A 378 -37.08 2.81 -6.13
C THR A 378 -37.70 2.47 -4.79
N GLY A 379 -38.96 2.01 -4.75
CA GLY A 379 -39.67 1.21 -3.73
C GLY A 379 -39.31 1.18 -2.22
N LEU A 380 -38.07 1.41 -1.78
CA LEU A 380 -37.67 1.63 -0.39
C LEU A 380 -38.35 2.84 0.24
N GLY A 381 -38.85 3.80 -0.54
CA GLY A 381 -39.70 4.88 -0.03
C GLY A 381 -40.87 4.35 0.81
N GLY A 382 -41.41 3.15 0.50
CA GLY A 382 -42.49 2.53 1.26
C GLY A 382 -42.08 1.87 2.58
N ALA A 383 -40.81 1.49 2.76
CA ALA A 383 -40.28 0.93 4.01
C ALA A 383 -39.61 2.01 4.87
N ALA A 384 -38.87 2.92 4.24
CA ALA A 384 -38.30 4.13 4.85
C ALA A 384 -39.39 5.10 5.35
N GLN A 385 -40.50 5.28 4.62
CA GLN A 385 -41.66 6.05 5.13
C GLN A 385 -42.38 5.37 6.30
N ARG A 386 -42.36 4.03 6.38
CA ARG A 386 -42.92 3.31 7.54
C ARG A 386 -42.00 3.35 8.77
N ALA A 387 -40.70 3.61 8.56
CA ALA A 387 -39.68 3.74 9.60
C ALA A 387 -39.37 5.20 10.00
N GLY A 388 -40.03 6.20 9.38
CA GLY A 388 -39.80 7.62 9.68
C GLY A 388 -38.50 8.20 9.11
N ALA A 389 -37.80 7.48 8.23
CA ALA A 389 -36.55 7.97 7.63
C ALA A 389 -36.83 9.09 6.60
N SER A 390 -36.11 10.20 6.74
CA SER A 390 -36.29 11.38 5.89
C SER A 390 -35.82 11.10 4.47
N ALA A 391 -36.49 11.67 3.46
CA ALA A 391 -36.10 11.57 2.04
C ALA A 391 -34.83 12.38 1.71
N THR A 392 -33.93 12.60 2.66
CA THR A 392 -32.82 13.54 2.53
C THR A 392 -31.45 12.89 2.44
N GLY A 393 -31.30 11.59 2.67
CA GLY A 393 -29.99 10.94 2.67
C GLY A 393 -29.26 10.82 1.33
N ARG A 394 -28.01 10.33 1.42
CA ARG A 394 -27.06 10.14 0.33
C ARG A 394 -26.40 8.77 0.44
N TRP A 395 -26.38 8.03 -0.66
CA TRP A 395 -25.55 6.83 -0.80
C TRP A 395 -24.21 7.18 -1.42
N ILE A 396 -23.13 6.70 -0.82
CA ILE A 396 -21.75 6.95 -1.23
C ILE A 396 -21.15 5.62 -1.63
N PHE A 397 -20.71 5.52 -2.89
CA PHE A 397 -20.11 4.33 -3.48
C PHE A 397 -18.61 4.57 -3.62
N TRP A 398 -17.81 3.75 -2.93
CA TRP A 398 -16.36 3.71 -3.05
C TRP A 398 -15.95 2.55 -3.93
N ASN A 399 -15.38 2.87 -5.09
CA ASN A 399 -15.01 1.90 -6.10
C ASN A 399 -13.50 1.85 -6.28
N TYR A 400 -12.95 0.64 -6.23
CA TYR A 400 -11.52 0.39 -6.42
C TYR A 400 -11.21 -0.14 -7.83
N ARG A 401 -12.11 -0.95 -8.41
CA ARG A 401 -12.01 -1.45 -9.80
C ARG A 401 -13.40 -1.47 -10.43
N LEU A 402 -13.49 -1.26 -11.74
CA LEU A 402 -14.79 -1.18 -12.42
C LEU A 402 -15.56 -2.50 -12.31
N GLU A 403 -14.89 -3.64 -12.37
CA GLU A 403 -15.48 -4.97 -12.43
C GLU A 403 -15.90 -5.53 -11.06
N VAL A 404 -15.55 -4.87 -9.94
CA VAL A 404 -15.88 -5.34 -8.59
C VAL A 404 -16.96 -4.47 -7.93
N PRO A 405 -17.74 -5.03 -7.00
CA PRO A 405 -18.71 -4.25 -6.24
C PRO A 405 -18.06 -3.09 -5.47
N SER A 406 -18.73 -1.95 -5.45
CA SER A 406 -18.34 -0.80 -4.63
C SER A 406 -18.74 -1.02 -3.18
N PHE A 407 -17.95 -0.48 -2.24
CA PHE A 407 -18.38 -0.31 -0.86
C PHE A 407 -19.43 0.79 -0.79
N VAL A 408 -20.52 0.55 -0.06
CA VAL A 408 -21.64 1.50 0.01
C VAL A 408 -21.82 2.02 1.42
N PHE A 409 -21.84 3.34 1.55
CA PHE A 409 -22.08 4.04 2.80
C PHE A 409 -23.30 4.95 2.68
N HIS A 410 -23.92 5.29 3.81
CA HIS A 410 -25.01 6.26 3.88
C HIS A 410 -24.65 7.46 4.75
N ARG A 411 -25.13 8.61 4.31
CA ARG A 411 -25.03 9.90 4.99
C ARG A 411 -26.41 10.57 4.99
N GLU A 412 -26.87 11.01 6.14
CA GLU A 412 -28.03 11.90 6.23
C GLU A 412 -27.57 13.36 6.01
N LEU A 413 -28.32 14.14 5.23
CA LEU A 413 -28.05 15.58 5.13
C LEU A 413 -28.19 16.23 6.50
N GLY A 414 -27.30 17.16 6.82
CA GLY A 414 -27.31 17.74 8.16
C GLY A 414 -26.51 16.95 9.21
N TYR A 415 -26.03 15.74 8.88
CA TYR A 415 -25.24 14.90 9.78
C TYR A 415 -23.81 14.68 9.26
N SER A 416 -22.84 14.63 10.17
CA SER A 416 -21.44 14.29 9.88
C SER A 416 -21.22 12.79 9.72
N ARG A 417 -22.12 11.96 10.26
CA ARG A 417 -21.94 10.51 10.30
C ARG A 417 -22.14 9.91 8.92
N VAL A 418 -21.15 9.11 8.54
CA VAL A 418 -21.21 8.22 7.39
C VAL A 418 -20.87 6.82 7.87
N GLY A 419 -21.70 5.83 7.54
CA GLY A 419 -21.47 4.44 7.92
C GLY A 419 -22.10 3.48 6.93
N PHE A 420 -21.92 2.18 7.13
CA PHE A 420 -22.58 1.16 6.31
C PHE A 420 -24.11 1.26 6.42
N ASP A 421 -24.79 1.24 5.28
CA ASP A 421 -26.24 1.44 5.16
C ASP A 421 -27.02 0.14 5.05
N PHE A 422 -26.98 -0.71 6.08
CA PHE A 422 -27.56 -2.04 5.94
C PHE A 422 -28.18 -2.60 7.22
N ASP A 423 -29.20 -3.42 7.03
CA ASP A 423 -29.61 -4.40 8.04
C ASP A 423 -28.44 -5.35 8.37
N ALA A 424 -28.53 -6.03 9.52
CA ALA A 424 -27.44 -6.88 10.03
C ALA A 424 -26.93 -7.93 9.03
N ASN A 425 -27.79 -8.40 8.10
CA ASN A 425 -27.47 -9.45 7.15
C ASN A 425 -26.71 -8.91 5.94
N THR A 426 -27.09 -7.76 5.39
CA THR A 426 -26.39 -7.18 4.23
C THR A 426 -25.05 -6.55 4.63
N GLY A 427 -24.97 -5.99 5.85
CA GLY A 427 -23.71 -5.55 6.44
C GLY A 427 -22.72 -6.69 6.72
N GLN A 428 -23.23 -7.88 7.07
CA GLN A 428 -22.42 -9.09 7.23
C GLN A 428 -21.91 -9.61 5.89
N TYR A 429 -22.75 -9.61 4.85
CA TYR A 429 -22.33 -10.01 3.49
C TYR A 429 -21.26 -9.08 2.90
N LEU A 430 -21.41 -7.77 3.07
CA LEU A 430 -20.39 -6.80 2.64
C LEU A 430 -19.06 -6.93 3.37
N ARG A 431 -19.11 -7.18 4.68
CA ARG A 431 -17.93 -7.54 5.45
C ARG A 431 -17.30 -8.80 4.91
N GLN A 432 -18.09 -9.85 4.70
CA GLN A 432 -17.62 -11.11 4.15
C GLN A 432 -16.98 -10.95 2.76
N VAL A 433 -17.58 -10.21 1.83
CA VAL A 433 -16.99 -9.96 0.49
C VAL A 433 -15.65 -9.24 0.62
N SER A 434 -15.57 -8.21 1.47
CA SER A 434 -14.30 -7.52 1.75
C SER A 434 -13.26 -8.44 2.43
N GLU A 435 -13.70 -9.30 3.35
CA GLU A 435 -12.84 -10.21 4.08
C GLU A 435 -12.33 -11.35 3.19
N THR A 436 -13.14 -11.80 2.21
CA THR A 436 -12.80 -12.90 1.28
C THR A 436 -12.05 -12.46 0.03
N GLU A 437 -12.23 -11.23 -0.47
CA GLU A 437 -11.40 -10.66 -1.54
C GLU A 437 -10.09 -10.14 -0.93
N ALA A 438 -9.26 -11.08 -0.50
CA ALA A 438 -7.98 -10.85 0.18
C ALA A 438 -6.88 -10.41 -0.79
N THR A 439 -7.00 -9.20 -1.33
CA THR A 439 -5.83 -8.46 -1.82
C THR A 439 -5.89 -7.06 -1.25
N THR A 440 -5.06 -6.77 -0.24
CA THR A 440 -4.74 -5.39 0.11
C THR A 440 -4.21 -4.73 -1.15
N THR A 441 -4.92 -3.76 -1.70
CA THR A 441 -4.45 -2.99 -2.84
C THR A 441 -3.33 -2.08 -2.36
N PHE A 442 -2.11 -2.41 -2.76
CA PHE A 442 -0.96 -1.55 -2.58
C PHE A 442 -0.12 -1.58 -3.85
N GLU A 443 0.12 -0.41 -4.41
CA GLU A 443 1.05 -0.20 -5.50
C GLU A 443 2.09 0.79 -4.99
N SER A 444 3.37 0.49 -5.27
CA SER A 444 4.46 1.41 -4.93
C SER A 444 4.21 2.74 -5.64
N ARG A 445 4.18 3.84 -4.88
CA ARG A 445 4.11 5.19 -5.42
C ARG A 445 5.48 5.66 -5.88
N ALA A 446 6.57 5.02 -5.48
CA ALA A 446 7.89 5.29 -6.07
C ALA A 446 7.98 4.79 -7.53
N VAL A 447 7.26 3.72 -7.88
CA VAL A 447 7.35 3.03 -9.18
C VAL A 447 6.10 3.29 -10.01
N ASN A 448 6.24 3.77 -11.24
CA ASN A 448 5.10 3.91 -12.17
C ASN A 448 5.02 2.75 -13.19
N ARG A 449 6.12 2.00 -13.36
CA ARG A 449 6.22 0.89 -14.31
C ARG A 449 7.11 -0.19 -13.74
N TRP A 450 6.57 -1.40 -13.68
CA TRP A 450 7.34 -2.60 -13.42
C TRP A 450 7.84 -3.21 -14.73
N THR A 451 9.09 -3.64 -14.74
CA THR A 451 9.70 -4.42 -15.81
C THR A 451 10.34 -5.69 -15.25
N GLU A 452 10.80 -6.58 -16.13
CA GLU A 452 11.48 -7.80 -15.74
C GLU A 452 12.99 -7.57 -15.54
N ILE A 453 13.57 -8.33 -14.62
CA ILE A 453 15.01 -8.38 -14.41
C ILE A 453 15.46 -9.84 -14.46
N PRO A 454 15.79 -10.34 -15.67
CA PRO A 454 16.17 -11.72 -15.83
C PRO A 454 17.48 -11.96 -15.09
N ALA A 455 17.58 -13.12 -14.43
CA ALA A 455 18.75 -13.50 -13.67
C ALA A 455 18.97 -15.02 -13.68
N GLN A 456 20.25 -15.41 -13.77
CA GLN A 456 20.69 -16.78 -13.54
C GLN A 456 21.50 -16.84 -12.26
N ILE A 457 21.11 -17.73 -11.35
CA ILE A 457 21.81 -17.95 -10.08
C ILE A 457 22.48 -19.32 -10.11
N ALA A 458 23.74 -19.39 -9.69
CA ALA A 458 24.53 -20.61 -9.64
C ALA A 458 25.34 -20.69 -8.35
N ARG A 459 25.39 -21.90 -7.76
CA ARG A 459 26.13 -22.20 -6.53
C ARG A 459 27.43 -22.93 -6.85
N PHE A 460 28.49 -22.52 -6.18
CA PHE A 460 29.85 -23.04 -6.30
C PHE A 460 30.38 -23.39 -4.90
N ARG A 461 31.51 -24.11 -4.86
CA ARG A 461 32.19 -24.39 -3.60
C ARG A 461 32.74 -23.09 -3.01
N GLY A 462 32.33 -22.76 -1.79
CA GLY A 462 32.85 -21.58 -1.08
C GLY A 462 34.32 -21.72 -0.66
N ALA A 463 34.98 -20.58 -0.47
CA ALA A 463 36.40 -20.53 -0.12
C ALA A 463 36.70 -21.18 1.25
N ALA A 464 35.78 -21.05 2.21
CA ALA A 464 35.91 -21.60 3.56
C ALA A 464 35.14 -22.93 3.74
N PRO A 465 35.57 -23.82 4.65
CA PRO A 465 34.82 -25.05 4.95
C PRO A 465 33.38 -24.75 5.36
N GLY A 466 32.42 -25.39 4.68
CA GLY A 466 30.99 -25.24 4.99
C GLY A 466 30.31 -24.01 4.40
N GLN A 467 31.02 -23.23 3.56
CA GLN A 467 30.45 -22.13 2.80
C GLN A 467 30.11 -22.55 1.36
N VAL A 468 29.18 -21.83 0.77
CA VAL A 468 28.75 -21.93 -0.62
C VAL A 468 28.95 -20.57 -1.25
N GLU A 469 29.71 -20.51 -2.34
CA GLU A 469 29.81 -19.30 -3.15
C GLU A 469 28.57 -19.23 -4.06
N VAL A 470 27.88 -18.11 -4.07
CA VAL A 470 26.69 -17.87 -4.90
C VAL A 470 27.00 -16.76 -5.89
N LEU A 471 26.79 -17.06 -7.17
CA LEU A 471 26.90 -16.12 -8.27
C LEU A 471 25.49 -15.82 -8.80
N ALA A 472 25.14 -14.54 -8.86
CA ALA A 472 23.91 -14.08 -9.49
C ALA A 472 24.25 -13.17 -10.67
N PHE A 473 24.01 -13.70 -11.87
CA PHE A 473 24.17 -12.98 -13.13
C PHE A 473 22.86 -12.28 -13.45
N LEU A 474 22.91 -10.97 -13.65
CA LEU A 474 21.74 -10.13 -13.88
C LEU A 474 21.93 -9.29 -15.15
N ARG A 475 20.81 -8.95 -15.80
CA ARG A 475 20.75 -7.99 -16.89
C ARG A 475 19.68 -6.95 -16.57
N ALA A 476 20.10 -5.69 -16.45
CA ALA A 476 19.19 -4.55 -16.35
C ALA A 476 19.11 -3.89 -17.74
N ASP A 477 18.25 -4.42 -18.60
CA ASP A 477 18.16 -3.99 -19.99
C ASP A 477 17.88 -2.47 -20.12
N PRO A 478 18.77 -1.68 -20.76
CA PRO A 478 18.65 -0.22 -20.80
C PRO A 478 17.30 0.26 -21.34
N ASP A 479 16.82 -0.34 -22.43
CA ASP A 479 15.54 0.03 -23.05
C ASP A 479 14.38 -0.27 -22.10
N SER A 480 14.41 -1.41 -21.42
CA SER A 480 13.41 -1.82 -20.44
C SER A 480 13.33 -0.88 -19.23
N PHE A 481 14.42 -0.20 -18.88
CA PHE A 481 14.47 0.81 -17.82
C PHE A 481 14.34 2.26 -18.32
N ASN A 482 14.20 2.47 -19.64
CA ASN A 482 14.25 3.77 -20.32
C ASN A 482 15.54 4.55 -20.00
N LEU A 483 16.69 3.88 -20.04
CA LEU A 483 18.00 4.49 -19.81
C LEU A 483 18.63 4.93 -21.12
N PHE A 484 19.24 6.12 -21.12
CA PHE A 484 20.08 6.63 -22.19
C PHE A 484 21.57 6.51 -21.84
N GLU A 485 22.45 6.78 -22.81
CA GLU A 485 23.90 6.78 -22.59
C GLU A 485 24.28 7.78 -21.48
N GLY A 486 25.04 7.31 -20.49
CA GLY A 486 25.43 8.10 -19.31
C GLY A 486 24.44 8.04 -18.14
N ASP A 487 23.22 7.54 -18.35
CA ASP A 487 22.28 7.30 -17.25
C ASP A 487 22.77 6.15 -16.36
N SER A 488 22.19 6.06 -15.16
CA SER A 488 22.49 4.97 -14.24
C SER A 488 21.22 4.35 -13.67
N VAL A 489 21.29 3.05 -13.43
CA VAL A 489 20.28 2.28 -12.71
C VAL A 489 20.90 1.75 -11.43
N ARG A 490 20.16 1.84 -10.32
CA ARG A 490 20.59 1.20 -9.07
C ARG A 490 20.16 -0.26 -9.13
N VAL A 491 21.10 -1.17 -8.94
CA VAL A 491 20.84 -2.62 -8.88
C VAL A 491 21.26 -3.13 -7.52
N GLY A 492 20.59 -4.19 -7.04
CA GLY A 492 20.91 -4.80 -5.77
C GLY A 492 20.53 -6.26 -5.68
N MET A 493 21.26 -6.98 -4.83
CA MET A 493 20.89 -8.32 -4.38
C MET A 493 20.83 -8.30 -2.86
N PHE A 494 19.69 -8.73 -2.33
CA PHE A 494 19.40 -8.79 -0.90
C PHE A 494 19.13 -10.23 -0.52
N LEU A 495 19.80 -10.74 0.50
CA LEU A 495 19.66 -12.11 0.98
C LEU A 495 19.25 -12.10 2.45
N PHE A 496 18.19 -12.83 2.75
CA PHE A 496 17.62 -12.92 4.08
C PHE A 496 17.52 -14.37 4.54
N ASN A 497 17.59 -14.59 5.84
CA ASN A 497 17.25 -15.89 6.42
C ASN A 497 15.72 -16.11 6.41
N ARG A 498 15.25 -17.26 6.91
CA ARG A 498 13.81 -17.56 6.95
C ARG A 498 12.99 -16.62 7.85
N SER A 499 13.64 -15.96 8.79
CA SER A 499 13.06 -14.90 9.62
C SER A 499 13.19 -13.53 8.96
N TYR A 500 13.57 -13.42 7.69
CA TYR A 500 13.76 -12.12 7.02
C TYR A 500 14.76 -11.19 7.74
N GLU A 501 15.76 -11.76 8.42
CA GLU A 501 16.92 -11.00 8.90
C GLU A 501 17.97 -10.93 7.79
N ASP A 502 18.55 -9.75 7.58
CA ASP A 502 19.59 -9.54 6.57
C ASP A 502 20.78 -10.46 6.82
N SER A 503 21.07 -11.31 5.83
CA SER A 503 22.19 -12.24 5.84
C SER A 503 23.35 -11.71 4.99
N ALA A 504 23.04 -11.09 3.86
CA ALA A 504 23.98 -10.36 3.04
C ALA A 504 23.24 -9.52 1.99
N SER A 505 23.50 -8.23 1.95
CA SER A 505 22.87 -7.33 0.98
C SER A 505 23.89 -6.38 0.37
N VAL A 506 23.81 -6.17 -0.94
CA VAL A 506 24.65 -5.21 -1.65
C VAL A 506 23.84 -4.52 -2.74
N ALA A 507 24.01 -3.22 -2.86
CA ALA A 507 23.41 -2.42 -3.91
C ALA A 507 24.40 -1.35 -4.39
N HIS A 508 24.40 -1.07 -5.68
CA HIS A 508 25.25 -0.05 -6.29
C HIS A 508 24.61 0.48 -7.58
N ALA A 509 25.08 1.64 -8.04
CA ALA A 509 24.68 2.19 -9.34
C ALA A 509 25.52 1.57 -10.46
N VAL A 510 24.88 1.25 -11.57
CA VAL A 510 25.50 0.73 -12.80
C VAL A 510 25.10 1.65 -13.95
N ARG A 511 26.06 2.00 -14.81
CA ARG A 511 25.79 2.82 -15.99
C ARG A 511 25.09 2.01 -17.07
N ALA A 512 24.28 2.67 -17.89
CA ALA A 512 23.51 2.05 -18.97
C ALA A 512 24.36 1.12 -19.87
N GLU A 513 25.60 1.52 -20.20
CA GLU A 513 26.53 0.74 -21.02
C GLU A 513 27.05 -0.56 -20.36
N ASP A 514 26.99 -0.65 -19.03
CA ASP A 514 27.54 -1.77 -18.25
C ASP A 514 26.45 -2.72 -17.72
N THR A 515 25.16 -2.39 -17.92
CA THR A 515 24.05 -3.16 -17.34
C THR A 515 23.86 -4.55 -17.93
N GLY A 516 24.49 -4.83 -19.07
CA GLY A 516 24.47 -6.14 -19.71
C GLY A 516 25.24 -7.22 -18.94
N ASN A 517 26.16 -6.84 -18.03
CA ASN A 517 27.04 -7.76 -17.32
C ASN A 517 27.16 -7.52 -15.82
N VAL A 518 26.02 -7.39 -15.13
CA VAL A 518 26.01 -7.30 -13.66
C VAL A 518 26.18 -8.68 -13.04
N LEU A 519 27.12 -8.80 -12.11
CA LEU A 519 27.38 -10.01 -11.32
C LEU A 519 27.44 -9.65 -9.84
N PHE A 520 26.65 -10.36 -9.04
CA PHE A 520 26.80 -10.38 -7.59
C PHE A 520 27.43 -11.68 -7.13
N THR A 521 28.31 -11.60 -6.13
CA THR A 521 28.98 -12.75 -5.53
C THR A 521 28.84 -12.71 -4.02
N PHE A 522 28.41 -13.82 -3.42
CA PHE A 522 28.23 -13.97 -1.98
C PHE A 522 28.81 -15.28 -1.48
N GLU A 523 29.29 -15.29 -0.23
CA GLU A 523 29.66 -16.50 0.50
C GLU A 523 28.61 -16.76 1.57
N LEU A 524 27.89 -17.87 1.46
CA LEU A 524 26.76 -18.21 2.33
C LEU A 524 27.03 -19.48 3.13
N PRO A 525 26.66 -19.51 4.43
CA PRO A 525 26.71 -20.72 5.20
C PRO A 525 25.61 -21.68 4.75
N ARG A 526 25.66 -22.94 5.21
CA ARG A 526 24.60 -23.91 4.97
C ARG A 526 23.24 -23.36 5.43
N GLY A 527 22.25 -23.30 4.54
CA GLY A 527 20.92 -22.82 4.88
C GLY A 527 20.00 -22.63 3.69
N THR A 528 18.78 -22.17 3.95
CA THR A 528 17.87 -21.65 2.93
C THR A 528 17.73 -20.15 3.16
N PHE A 529 17.91 -19.38 2.11
CA PHE A 529 17.85 -17.93 2.10
C PHE A 529 16.77 -17.48 1.13
N GLU A 530 16.04 -16.45 1.50
CA GLU A 530 15.16 -15.68 0.61
C GLU A 530 16.03 -14.62 -0.07
N TYR A 531 15.85 -14.43 -1.38
CA TYR A 531 16.57 -13.38 -2.10
C TYR A 531 15.62 -12.41 -2.80
N SER A 532 16.07 -11.18 -2.97
CA SER A 532 15.50 -10.18 -3.87
C SER A 532 16.61 -9.62 -4.75
N LEU A 533 16.49 -9.80 -6.05
CA LEU A 533 17.27 -9.10 -7.08
C LEU A 533 16.43 -7.95 -7.58
N GLU A 534 16.97 -6.74 -7.53
CA GLU A 534 16.21 -5.53 -7.79
C GLU A 534 16.98 -4.58 -8.71
N GLY A 535 16.22 -3.84 -9.52
CA GLY A 535 16.70 -2.71 -10.29
C GLY A 535 15.74 -1.53 -10.13
N LEU A 536 16.27 -0.32 -9.98
CA LEU A 536 15.49 0.91 -9.86
C LEU A 536 16.16 2.05 -10.63
N ALA A 537 15.47 2.55 -11.65
CA ALA A 537 15.80 3.79 -12.33
C ALA A 537 14.93 4.90 -11.73
N ALA A 538 15.48 5.63 -10.76
CA ALA A 538 14.69 6.57 -9.94
C ALA A 538 14.09 7.72 -10.76
N GLU A 539 14.79 8.21 -11.78
CA GLU A 539 14.32 9.32 -12.61
C GLU A 539 13.14 8.92 -13.51
N SER A 540 13.26 7.78 -14.20
CA SER A 540 12.19 7.23 -15.04
C SER A 540 11.09 6.52 -14.22
N ARG A 541 11.35 6.27 -12.94
CA ARG A 541 10.49 5.54 -11.98
C ARG A 541 10.13 4.13 -12.44
N VAL A 542 11.04 3.52 -13.20
CA VAL A 542 10.95 2.14 -13.64
C VAL A 542 11.71 1.25 -12.65
N ALA A 543 11.06 0.18 -12.20
CA ALA A 543 11.69 -0.80 -11.34
C ALA A 543 11.49 -2.22 -11.84
N ALA A 544 12.35 -3.11 -11.39
CA ALA A 544 12.25 -4.53 -11.66
C ALA A 544 12.66 -5.32 -10.42
N ARG A 545 12.08 -6.51 -10.29
CA ARG A 545 12.32 -7.36 -9.13
C ARG A 545 12.18 -8.83 -9.48
N ASN A 546 13.12 -9.63 -9.00
CA ASN A 546 13.13 -11.07 -9.10
C ASN A 546 13.41 -11.64 -7.69
N ARG A 547 12.40 -12.32 -7.11
CA ARG A 547 12.47 -12.87 -5.76
C ARG A 547 12.35 -14.39 -5.81
N GLY A 548 13.06 -15.05 -4.89
CA GLY A 548 12.96 -16.50 -4.75
C GLY A 548 13.75 -17.00 -3.56
N THR A 549 14.04 -18.30 -3.57
CA THR A 549 14.83 -18.94 -2.51
C THR A 549 16.11 -19.55 -3.07
N ILE A 550 17.17 -19.52 -2.27
CA ILE A 550 18.44 -20.20 -2.54
C ILE A 550 18.69 -21.15 -1.38
N THR A 551 18.85 -22.43 -1.69
CA THR A 551 19.32 -23.42 -0.70
C THR A 551 20.81 -23.63 -0.88
N ALA A 552 21.60 -23.07 0.04
CA ALA A 552 23.03 -23.23 0.11
C ALA A 552 23.36 -24.55 0.81
N ILE A 553 23.69 -25.58 0.02
CA ILE A 553 24.20 -26.85 0.53
C ILE A 553 25.69 -26.90 0.21
N PRO A 554 26.58 -26.92 1.22
CA PRO A 554 28.02 -26.97 0.99
C PRO A 554 28.40 -28.16 0.13
N VAL A 555 29.16 -27.88 -0.94
CA VAL A 555 29.77 -28.90 -1.78
C VAL A 555 30.63 -29.80 -0.89
N ARG A 556 30.50 -31.12 -1.02
CA ARG A 556 31.24 -32.08 -0.19
C ARG A 556 32.75 -31.89 -0.43
N ARG A 557 33.53 -31.86 0.66
CA ARG A 557 35.01 -31.84 0.58
C ARG A 557 35.60 -33.20 0.20
N VAL A 558 34.85 -34.28 0.45
CA VAL A 558 35.26 -35.65 0.20
C VAL A 558 34.24 -36.30 -0.74
N GLY A 559 34.76 -36.93 -1.78
CA GLY A 559 33.97 -37.55 -2.84
C GLY A 559 33.61 -36.57 -3.95
N LEU A 560 33.26 -37.15 -5.11
CA LEU A 560 32.91 -36.44 -6.33
C LEU A 560 31.68 -35.54 -6.12
N SER A 561 31.78 -34.30 -6.59
CA SER A 561 30.69 -33.30 -6.57
C SER A 561 30.90 -32.23 -7.64
N THR A 562 29.87 -31.42 -7.92
CA THR A 562 29.93 -30.34 -8.92
C THR A 562 29.32 -29.05 -8.37
N SER A 563 29.60 -27.93 -9.03
CA SER A 563 28.81 -26.71 -8.94
C SER A 563 27.46 -26.87 -9.64
N ASP A 564 26.61 -25.84 -9.56
CA ASP A 564 25.50 -25.67 -10.50
C ASP A 564 26.03 -25.39 -11.92
N LEU A 565 25.18 -25.64 -12.92
CA LEU A 565 25.44 -25.30 -14.32
C LEU A 565 25.27 -23.81 -14.57
N VAL A 566 26.24 -23.17 -15.23
CA VAL A 566 26.06 -21.86 -15.82
C VAL A 566 25.89 -22.04 -17.32
N LEU A 567 24.69 -21.76 -17.84
CA LEU A 567 24.44 -21.71 -19.28
C LEU A 567 24.75 -20.31 -19.79
N ALA A 568 25.41 -20.20 -20.93
CA ALA A 568 25.95 -18.97 -21.46
C ALA A 568 25.84 -18.91 -22.99
N GLY A 569 25.81 -17.69 -23.54
CA GLY A 569 26.02 -17.47 -24.97
C GLY A 569 27.51 -17.50 -25.37
N GLY A 570 28.41 -17.57 -24.39
CA GLY A 570 29.85 -17.69 -24.64
C GLY A 570 30.64 -17.89 -23.35
N VAL A 571 31.67 -18.76 -23.40
CA VAL A 571 32.62 -19.02 -22.31
C VAL A 571 34.02 -18.99 -22.89
N ILE A 572 34.83 -18.03 -22.43
CA ILE A 572 36.18 -17.80 -22.97
C ILE A 572 37.20 -17.79 -21.82
N PRO A 573 38.20 -18.68 -21.79
CA PRO A 573 39.27 -18.63 -20.80
C PRO A 573 40.14 -17.39 -21.00
N ARG A 574 40.52 -16.74 -19.90
CA ARG A 574 41.38 -15.55 -19.87
C ARG A 574 42.86 -15.88 -19.69
N VAL A 575 43.17 -17.10 -19.29
CA VAL A 575 44.51 -17.62 -19.00
C VAL A 575 44.69 -19.00 -19.62
N GLU A 576 45.93 -19.44 -19.83
CA GLU A 576 46.23 -20.73 -20.45
C GLU A 576 45.80 -21.94 -19.61
N GLN A 577 45.91 -21.83 -18.28
CA GLN A 577 45.55 -22.89 -17.32
C GLN A 577 44.58 -22.31 -16.28
N PRO A 578 43.27 -22.27 -16.58
CA PRO A 578 42.28 -21.72 -15.66
C PRO A 578 42.08 -22.62 -14.44
N GLY A 579 42.04 -22.03 -13.26
CA GLY A 579 41.81 -22.73 -11.99
C GLY A 579 40.36 -22.70 -11.50
N GLY A 580 39.54 -21.79 -12.04
CA GLY A 580 38.12 -21.69 -11.70
C GLY A 580 37.41 -20.57 -12.46
N TRP A 581 36.17 -20.26 -12.08
CA TRP A 581 35.28 -19.41 -12.89
C TRP A 581 35.80 -17.98 -13.10
N ARG A 582 36.60 -17.47 -12.16
CA ARG A 582 37.22 -16.13 -12.21
C ARG A 582 38.22 -15.99 -13.38
N ASP A 583 38.72 -17.11 -13.87
CA ASP A 583 39.65 -17.18 -15.00
C ASP A 583 38.93 -17.22 -16.35
N PHE A 584 37.59 -17.07 -16.37
CA PHE A 584 36.78 -17.06 -17.59
C PHE A 584 36.05 -15.72 -17.77
N ALA A 585 35.86 -15.30 -19.03
CA ALA A 585 34.80 -14.41 -19.41
C ALA A 585 33.55 -15.24 -19.74
N ILE A 586 32.54 -15.18 -18.88
CA ILE A 586 31.30 -15.95 -19.00
C ILE A 586 30.16 -14.99 -19.36
N GLY A 587 29.68 -15.08 -20.60
CA GLY A 587 28.47 -14.39 -21.05
C GLY A 587 27.22 -15.18 -20.66
N ALA A 588 26.96 -15.32 -19.34
CA ALA A 588 25.86 -16.13 -18.83
C ALA A 588 24.51 -15.73 -19.46
N SER A 589 23.65 -16.68 -19.79
CA SER A 589 22.26 -16.37 -20.12
C SER A 589 21.54 -15.92 -18.83
N ARG A 590 20.58 -15.00 -18.92
CA ARG A 590 19.86 -14.48 -17.75
C ARG A 590 18.41 -14.94 -17.71
N ASP A 591 17.85 -15.27 -18.87
CA ASP A 591 16.49 -15.75 -19.11
C ASP A 591 16.45 -17.27 -19.38
N LEU A 592 17.61 -17.91 -19.57
CA LEU A 592 17.75 -19.32 -19.96
C LEU A 592 17.01 -19.63 -21.27
N VAL A 593 16.90 -18.64 -22.15
CA VAL A 593 16.34 -18.79 -23.50
C VAL A 593 17.48 -18.80 -24.51
N PHE A 594 17.44 -19.76 -25.43
CA PHE A 594 18.43 -19.93 -26.50
C PHE A 594 17.72 -20.12 -27.83
N ASP A 595 18.23 -19.51 -28.89
CA ASP A 595 17.75 -19.78 -30.24
C ASP A 595 18.28 -21.14 -30.71
N ALA A 596 17.49 -21.90 -31.45
CA ALA A 596 17.84 -23.26 -31.88
C ALA A 596 19.09 -23.33 -32.76
N ASP A 597 19.41 -22.21 -33.44
CA ASP A 597 20.59 -22.07 -34.29
C ASP A 597 21.86 -21.65 -33.51
N ASP A 598 21.71 -21.26 -32.24
CA ASP A 598 22.81 -20.82 -31.39
C ASP A 598 23.39 -21.96 -30.53
N ASP A 599 24.70 -21.91 -30.32
CA ASP A 599 25.41 -22.80 -29.42
C ASP A 599 25.06 -22.48 -27.96
N ILE A 600 24.64 -23.49 -27.20
CA ILE A 600 24.51 -23.39 -25.75
C ILE A 600 25.89 -23.65 -25.13
N HIS A 601 26.55 -22.60 -24.65
CA HIS A 601 27.79 -22.78 -23.89
C HIS A 601 27.48 -23.15 -22.44
N VAL A 602 28.23 -24.13 -21.92
CA VAL A 602 28.10 -24.62 -20.56
C VAL A 602 29.38 -24.32 -19.81
N TYR A 603 29.25 -23.89 -18.56
CA TYR A 603 30.34 -23.84 -17.59
C TYR A 603 29.93 -24.50 -16.27
N MET A 604 30.82 -25.29 -15.69
CA MET A 604 30.69 -25.81 -14.32
C MET A 604 32.06 -26.07 -13.70
N GLU A 605 32.11 -26.30 -12.39
CA GLU A 605 33.29 -26.79 -11.70
C GLU A 605 33.04 -28.19 -11.14
N ILE A 606 34.02 -29.08 -11.36
CA ILE A 606 34.04 -30.43 -10.82
C ILE A 606 35.02 -30.47 -9.66
N TYR A 607 34.63 -31.18 -8.60
CA TYR A 607 35.42 -31.26 -7.39
C TYR A 607 35.54 -32.68 -6.84
N GLY A 608 36.67 -32.95 -6.17
CA GLY A 608 36.88 -34.21 -5.46
C GLY A 608 37.11 -35.41 -6.38
N LEU A 609 37.61 -35.16 -7.59
CA LEU A 609 38.10 -36.20 -8.49
C LEU A 609 39.32 -36.89 -7.89
N THR A 610 39.42 -38.19 -8.12
CA THR A 610 40.59 -38.99 -7.71
C THR A 610 41.72 -38.72 -8.69
N THR A 611 42.90 -38.39 -8.17
CA THR A 611 44.12 -38.22 -8.97
C THR A 611 44.95 -39.49 -8.97
N ASP A 612 45.57 -39.80 -10.11
CA ASP A 612 46.56 -40.86 -10.21
C ASP A 612 47.90 -40.47 -9.57
N PHE A 613 48.92 -41.31 -9.72
CA PHE A 613 50.25 -41.08 -9.16
C PHE A 613 51.01 -39.91 -9.83
N MET A 614 50.56 -39.45 -11.00
CA MET A 614 51.11 -38.30 -11.72
C MET A 614 50.37 -37.00 -11.35
N GLY A 615 49.26 -37.08 -10.61
CA GLY A 615 48.42 -35.94 -10.26
C GLY A 615 47.30 -35.65 -11.26
N SER A 616 47.13 -36.49 -12.29
CA SER A 616 46.09 -36.34 -13.30
C SER A 616 44.81 -37.10 -12.90
N SER A 617 43.65 -36.59 -13.28
CA SER A 617 42.34 -37.21 -13.05
C SER A 617 41.67 -37.59 -14.37
N GLU A 618 41.17 -38.82 -14.45
CA GLU A 618 40.41 -39.31 -15.59
C GLU A 618 38.91 -39.44 -15.26
N TYR A 619 38.05 -38.79 -16.03
CA TYR A 619 36.60 -38.82 -15.83
C TYR A 619 35.83 -38.88 -17.14
N THR A 620 34.58 -39.32 -17.05
CA THR A 620 33.62 -39.30 -18.16
C THR A 620 32.60 -38.19 -17.94
N VAL A 621 32.29 -37.44 -18.99
CA VAL A 621 31.16 -36.52 -19.05
C VAL A 621 30.10 -37.13 -19.97
N GLU A 622 28.87 -37.17 -19.50
CA GLU A 622 27.69 -37.57 -20.27
C GLU A 622 26.70 -36.42 -20.26
N VAL A 623 26.33 -35.94 -21.46
CA VAL A 623 25.45 -34.79 -21.67
C VAL A 623 24.17 -35.28 -22.31
N THR A 624 23.03 -34.93 -21.71
CA THR A 624 21.71 -35.30 -22.20
C THR A 624 20.83 -34.07 -22.27
N LEU A 625 20.18 -33.85 -23.41
CA LEU A 625 19.12 -32.86 -23.56
C LEU A 625 17.77 -33.58 -23.60
N GLN A 626 16.83 -33.18 -22.75
CA GLN A 626 15.48 -33.76 -22.69
C GLN A 626 14.42 -32.70 -23.03
N ASP A 627 13.37 -33.11 -23.72
CA ASP A 627 12.17 -32.30 -23.96
C ASP A 627 11.24 -32.25 -22.73
N ALA A 628 10.14 -31.49 -22.85
CA ALA A 628 9.12 -31.37 -21.81
C ALA A 628 8.44 -32.70 -21.42
N GLU A 629 8.41 -33.69 -22.31
CA GLU A 629 7.91 -35.05 -22.04
C GLU A 629 8.99 -35.98 -21.44
N ARG A 630 10.17 -35.43 -21.11
CA ARG A 630 11.35 -36.15 -20.63
C ARG A 630 11.90 -37.17 -21.63
N ARG A 631 11.62 -36.97 -22.92
CA ARG A 631 12.24 -37.76 -23.98
C ARG A 631 13.57 -37.11 -24.31
N SER A 632 14.61 -37.92 -24.41
CA SER A 632 15.91 -37.45 -24.88
C SER A 632 15.80 -37.00 -26.33
N VAL A 633 16.39 -35.86 -26.63
CA VAL A 633 16.47 -35.29 -27.97
C VAL A 633 17.93 -35.26 -28.39
N GLY A 634 18.21 -35.46 -29.68
CA GLY A 634 19.57 -35.45 -30.20
C GLY A 634 20.28 -34.15 -29.83
N ALA A 635 21.48 -34.29 -29.26
CA ALA A 635 22.34 -33.17 -28.90
C ALA A 635 23.70 -33.42 -29.54
N ARG A 636 24.30 -32.41 -30.19
CA ARG A 636 25.65 -32.54 -30.76
C ARG A 636 26.64 -31.67 -29.99
N LEU A 637 27.84 -32.19 -29.74
CA LEU A 637 28.91 -31.45 -29.07
C LEU A 637 29.78 -30.75 -30.12
N LEU A 638 29.88 -29.42 -30.04
CA LEU A 638 30.53 -28.63 -31.10
C LEU A 638 31.97 -28.23 -30.75
N ARG A 639 32.25 -27.90 -29.48
CA ARG A 639 33.62 -27.56 -29.00
C ARG A 639 33.87 -28.08 -27.59
N SER A 640 35.09 -28.56 -27.35
CA SER A 640 35.49 -29.23 -26.11
C SER A 640 37.03 -29.20 -25.94
N LEU A 641 37.56 -29.17 -24.71
CA LEU A 641 39.00 -29.29 -24.44
C LEU A 641 39.52 -30.72 -24.70
N GLY A 642 40.29 -30.92 -25.78
CA GLY A 642 41.02 -32.17 -26.05
C GLY A 642 40.32 -33.19 -26.95
N ASN A 643 41.03 -34.29 -27.26
CA ASN A 643 40.64 -35.29 -28.26
C ASN A 643 39.30 -35.97 -27.91
N LEU A 644 38.30 -35.77 -28.77
CA LEU A 644 37.05 -36.53 -28.79
C LEU A 644 37.35 -38.00 -29.09
N ILE A 645 37.19 -38.87 -28.09
CA ILE A 645 37.17 -40.32 -28.29
C ILE A 645 35.73 -40.80 -28.12
N GLY A 646 35.03 -40.87 -29.25
CA GLY A 646 33.68 -41.44 -29.36
C GLY A 646 32.56 -40.43 -29.22
N GLY A 647 32.05 -39.94 -30.34
CA GLY A 647 30.71 -39.38 -30.47
C GLY A 647 30.18 -39.79 -31.84
N ALA A 648 29.10 -40.57 -31.88
CA ALA A 648 28.38 -40.82 -33.12
C ALA A 648 27.41 -39.65 -33.35
N ASP A 649 27.34 -39.14 -34.58
CA ASP A 649 26.31 -38.17 -34.98
C ASP A 649 24.91 -38.75 -34.70
N GLY A 650 24.10 -38.05 -33.89
CA GLY A 650 22.70 -38.38 -33.63
C GLY A 650 22.41 -39.25 -32.39
N ASP A 651 23.35 -39.42 -31.45
CA ASP A 651 23.08 -40.13 -30.18
C ASP A 651 22.21 -39.29 -29.22
N LEU A 652 21.29 -39.97 -28.52
CA LEU A 652 20.38 -39.40 -27.50
C LEU A 652 21.10 -38.86 -26.25
N ALA A 653 22.38 -39.19 -26.08
CA ALA A 653 23.27 -38.70 -25.03
C ALA A 653 24.72 -38.68 -25.56
N VAL A 654 25.41 -37.55 -25.40
CA VAL A 654 26.81 -37.41 -25.84
C VAL A 654 27.74 -37.76 -24.69
N ARG A 655 28.70 -38.65 -24.93
CA ARG A 655 29.63 -39.12 -23.90
C ARG A 655 31.08 -38.91 -24.33
N PHE A 656 31.90 -38.27 -23.50
CA PHE A 656 33.33 -38.11 -23.76
C PHE A 656 34.18 -38.30 -22.50
N VAL A 657 35.47 -38.56 -22.68
CA VAL A 657 36.44 -38.80 -21.61
C VAL A 657 37.44 -37.66 -21.54
N ARG A 658 37.80 -37.25 -20.33
CA ARG A 658 38.77 -36.20 -20.04
C ARG A 658 39.90 -36.74 -19.18
N ASN A 659 41.09 -36.20 -19.43
CA ASN A 659 42.26 -36.40 -18.58
C ASN A 659 42.89 -35.02 -18.34
N VAL A 660 42.84 -34.54 -17.11
CA VAL A 660 43.27 -33.19 -16.71
C VAL A 660 43.92 -33.22 -15.34
N GLU A 661 44.81 -32.26 -15.08
CA GLU A 661 45.37 -32.03 -13.74
C GLU A 661 44.51 -30.99 -13.01
N PRO A 662 43.86 -31.34 -11.88
CA PRO A 662 43.09 -30.37 -11.11
C PRO A 662 43.97 -29.26 -10.52
N VAL A 663 43.54 -28.01 -10.63
CA VAL A 663 44.19 -26.87 -9.98
C VAL A 663 43.51 -26.66 -8.63
N ASP A 664 44.27 -26.79 -7.54
CA ASP A 664 43.75 -26.71 -6.15
C ASP A 664 42.53 -27.64 -5.90
N GLY A 665 42.49 -28.79 -6.60
CA GLY A 665 41.40 -29.76 -6.50
C GLY A 665 40.09 -29.34 -7.17
N VAL A 666 40.15 -28.35 -8.06
CA VAL A 666 39.07 -27.87 -8.92
C VAL A 666 39.39 -28.20 -10.38
N VAL A 667 38.39 -28.65 -11.12
CA VAL A 667 38.46 -28.80 -12.57
C VAL A 667 37.35 -27.96 -13.19
N PRO A 668 37.66 -26.82 -13.82
CA PRO A 668 36.66 -26.07 -14.60
C PRO A 668 36.35 -26.84 -15.89
N GLU A 669 35.08 -27.21 -16.09
CA GLU A 669 34.60 -27.86 -17.31
C GLU A 669 33.75 -26.88 -18.12
N TYR A 670 34.05 -26.78 -19.41
CA TYR A 670 33.29 -25.96 -20.34
C TYR A 670 33.28 -26.56 -21.75
N PHE A 671 32.13 -26.45 -22.41
CA PHE A 671 31.90 -26.95 -23.76
C PHE A 671 30.67 -26.28 -24.38
N SER A 672 30.44 -26.46 -25.68
CA SER A 672 29.19 -26.04 -26.34
C SER A 672 28.36 -27.23 -26.83
N VAL A 673 27.04 -27.09 -26.68
CA VAL A 673 26.02 -28.04 -27.11
C VAL A 673 25.17 -27.38 -28.20
N SER A 674 25.01 -28.08 -29.32
CA SER A 674 24.09 -27.71 -30.39
C SER A 674 22.65 -28.06 -30.02
N ALA A 675 21.74 -27.12 -30.25
CA ALA A 675 20.30 -27.26 -30.07
C ALA A 675 19.52 -27.43 -31.40
N ASP A 676 20.22 -27.59 -32.52
CA ASP A 676 19.64 -27.64 -33.88
C ASP A 676 18.58 -28.74 -34.07
N GLU A 677 18.79 -29.90 -33.44
CA GLU A 677 17.84 -31.02 -33.46
C GLU A 677 16.76 -30.93 -32.37
N ALA A 678 16.85 -29.95 -31.46
CA ALA A 678 15.87 -29.77 -30.40
C ALA A 678 14.55 -29.18 -30.93
N GLY A 679 13.45 -29.61 -30.32
CA GLY A 679 12.15 -29.01 -30.53
C GLY A 679 12.11 -27.59 -29.97
N GLU A 680 11.08 -26.83 -30.33
CA GLU A 680 10.80 -25.57 -29.64
C GLU A 680 10.15 -25.85 -28.28
N GLY A 681 10.48 -25.04 -27.27
CA GLY A 681 9.86 -25.07 -25.94
C GLY A 681 10.82 -25.44 -24.81
N ALA A 682 10.24 -25.90 -23.69
CA ALA A 682 10.99 -26.20 -22.47
C ALA A 682 11.82 -27.48 -22.62
N HIS A 683 13.08 -27.38 -22.24
CA HIS A 683 14.06 -28.46 -22.26
C HIS A 683 14.83 -28.53 -20.94
N ARG A 684 15.47 -29.66 -20.72
CA ARG A 684 16.34 -29.89 -19.57
C ARG A 684 17.69 -30.41 -20.03
N LEU A 685 18.74 -29.69 -19.68
CA LEU A 685 20.11 -30.12 -19.88
C LEU A 685 20.58 -30.84 -18.62
N ILE A 686 20.98 -32.10 -18.76
CA ILE A 686 21.49 -32.95 -17.70
C ILE A 686 22.94 -33.30 -18.04
N ILE A 687 23.84 -33.12 -17.07
CA ILE A 687 25.24 -33.48 -17.21
C ILE A 687 25.64 -34.40 -16.06
N ALA A 688 26.10 -35.60 -16.40
CA ALA A 688 26.62 -36.57 -15.46
C ALA A 688 28.14 -36.69 -15.57
N ILE A 689 28.82 -36.59 -14.44
CA ILE A 689 30.26 -36.74 -14.30
C ILE A 689 30.53 -38.04 -13.57
N THR A 690 31.38 -38.89 -14.15
CA THR A 690 31.79 -40.17 -13.54
C THR A 690 33.30 -40.24 -13.41
N ASP A 691 33.80 -40.33 -12.18
CA ASP A 691 35.21 -40.59 -11.87
C ASP A 691 35.55 -42.02 -12.30
N ARG A 692 36.51 -42.19 -13.22
CA ARG A 692 36.83 -43.50 -13.79
C ARG A 692 37.71 -44.36 -12.88
N THR A 693 38.37 -43.76 -11.89
CA THR A 693 39.17 -44.48 -10.91
C THR A 693 38.29 -45.14 -9.85
N THR A 694 37.26 -44.43 -9.37
CA THR A 694 36.37 -44.92 -8.30
C THR A 694 35.04 -45.46 -8.77
N GLY A 695 34.60 -45.08 -9.98
CA GLY A 695 33.25 -45.35 -10.49
C GLY A 695 32.17 -44.46 -9.85
N ALA A 696 32.54 -43.51 -8.98
CA ALA A 696 31.59 -42.56 -8.40
C ALA A 696 31.01 -41.66 -9.50
N SER A 697 29.71 -41.38 -9.42
CA SER A 697 28.99 -40.55 -10.39
C SER A 697 28.14 -39.50 -9.70
N VAL A 698 28.06 -38.31 -10.30
CA VAL A 698 27.21 -37.20 -9.87
C VAL A 698 26.56 -36.57 -11.10
N SER A 699 25.31 -36.13 -10.99
CA SER A 699 24.61 -35.42 -12.05
C SER A 699 24.13 -34.06 -11.57
N VAL A 700 24.12 -33.11 -12.50
CA VAL A 700 23.57 -31.78 -12.33
C VAL A 700 22.67 -31.47 -13.53
N GLU A 701 21.59 -30.75 -13.31
CA GLU A 701 20.62 -30.41 -14.35
C GLU A 701 20.23 -28.93 -14.28
N ARG A 702 19.84 -28.38 -15.43
CA ARG A 702 19.27 -27.04 -15.55
C ARG A 702 18.21 -27.02 -16.65
N GLU A 703 17.10 -26.36 -16.35
CA GLU A 703 16.03 -26.13 -17.31
C GLU A 703 16.36 -24.92 -18.19
N LEU A 704 15.93 -24.97 -19.44
CA LEU A 704 16.11 -23.91 -20.44
C LEU A 704 14.95 -23.93 -21.43
N THR A 705 14.78 -22.86 -22.19
CA THR A 705 13.82 -22.80 -23.29
C THR A 705 14.57 -22.63 -24.60
N ILE A 706 14.20 -23.45 -25.60
CA ILE A 706 14.73 -23.33 -26.95
C ILE A 706 13.66 -22.69 -27.81
N ARG A 707 14.00 -21.59 -28.48
CA ARG A 707 13.13 -20.86 -29.40
C ARG A 707 13.63 -21.07 -30.83
N ARG A 708 12.72 -21.17 -31.80
CA ARG A 708 13.10 -21.02 -33.21
C ARG A 708 12.83 -19.57 -33.61
N PRO A 709 13.79 -18.87 -34.25
CA PRO A 709 13.51 -17.56 -34.79
C PRO A 709 12.27 -17.64 -35.68
N GLU A 710 11.29 -16.75 -35.51
CA GLU A 710 10.26 -16.56 -36.53
C GLU A 710 11.00 -16.18 -37.82
N ASP A 711 10.71 -16.86 -38.93
CA ASP A 711 11.19 -16.47 -40.26
C ASP A 711 10.90 -14.97 -40.44
N ASP A 712 11.92 -14.13 -40.29
CA ASP A 712 11.86 -12.69 -40.54
C ASP A 712 11.26 -12.46 -41.93
N PRO A 713 9.99 -12.03 -42.05
CA PRO A 713 9.42 -11.72 -43.34
C PRO A 713 9.90 -10.31 -43.67
N ARG A 714 11.12 -10.23 -44.21
CA ARG A 714 11.66 -9.01 -44.82
C ARG A 714 10.66 -8.32 -45.75
#